data_AF-A0A150PLN3-F1
#
_entry.id   AF-A0A150PLN3-F1
#
_cell.length_a   1.000
_cell.length_b   1.000
_cell.length_c   1.000
_cell.angle_alpha   90.00
_cell.angle_beta   90.00
_cell.angle_gamma   90.00
#
_symmetry.space_group_name_H-M   'P 1'
#
loop_
_entity.id
_entity.type
_entity.pdbx_description
1 polymer ?
#
loop_
_entity_poly.entity_id
_entity_poly.type
_entity_poly.pdbx_seq_one_letter_code
_entity_poly.pdbx_strand_id
1 'polypeptide(L)'
;MLEALSEVRRLGSLSFAKRGRALALLARGWDQATADRVMAALDAGDGDERRLALDLATYRRDVARIEEALRDPMMRRAALSSARRVPVSDEALLQVLREGNRREARGVVLILHRHRLVAQATAVIPLVIARHGVGLATRLFATCDLDTLEHHAAEHEAAWRELVTRAPERGLRVALATRRKVTADEATLFCTRYPGEALALLVRQDALHGRAIHALAMARPAELLEVLRRNDWTVSLASGPPPSGSLPISALPAEDVLELRSRCKPLDASADPLFRFLPLTERERLLGAELEQAATAAWSPRPGMEARLATMPPASVTRLTAAALTPPVDPDTRRKRLQALEKHLDLAQLRSEHEALGAARDRGERAARMVALVRSLRRGADPATCASVLVEVEPVWHGPSRHLVMAELAELSDRQVSEIPVQAYRDALLTTVQSRESNATTLAQAERAVRKAIGSAILRDSVTRAAQLLGLLVQVRLDPRVRWRADKAPAPGQKPSMEVLPNPLRIAGGLAAQLHAAYEGVRLEGTTPMLGPVAVGRFEPEAERLLLDLLLGRTPKAPRPPREPVTCGGPLDEVMGYVPEISLKETALVDELLDRDDITDPHKTDLVAAISPSAPGRWTPSQRRRFTQHLLRVARDASLDLSSRVRAVGRVEDAPLLLELLPGAAGPVAAAILARCARIAPPTAELRRLFLERARRSGVVGRAAMSALDVLSERMPGPLDLAPYRELLLSKDCAVVNRKSAARRVSAAATGEARDLLMQAWRSEDLHPSVRPDILSGLLRFVDRADVRQVLIDGITTVPDTWRLLNPGSRLLFPNESQARPAVARGFVALAEVLVECGEERIASTAARVCIAQHDLCSEGLGLATRLLAEARTSGGVLVQTVDALSRLPDDAGLPHWQAALARLVAAASGGRTWAAARLARIAPRPRAFRIALALAQKAAGLRLMAAASLKEILDVDLVEVRFATEPWSEYLALVDEQPARRIPSTGKLRDPGLAASLIDWLIEHGGLAAALSAAELSLQVEKQLRDSPAWRARLDAIRAMHPDAAERLLLADS
;
A
#
# COMPACT_ATOMS: atom_id res chain seq x y z
N MET A 1 -54.98 -12.46 -30.08
CA MET A 1 -55.04 -13.28 -28.84
C MET A 1 -54.08 -14.46 -28.90
N LEU A 2 -54.23 -15.40 -29.84
CA LEU A 2 -53.35 -16.58 -29.98
C LEU A 2 -51.87 -16.21 -30.22
N GLU A 3 -51.63 -15.10 -30.92
CA GLU A 3 -50.29 -14.60 -31.22
C GLU A 3 -49.55 -14.08 -29.96
N ALA A 4 -50.21 -13.24 -29.15
CA ALA A 4 -49.67 -12.71 -27.89
C ALA A 4 -49.38 -13.80 -26.84
N LEU A 5 -50.26 -14.80 -26.74
CA LEU A 5 -50.06 -15.95 -25.83
C LEU A 5 -48.91 -16.86 -26.31
N SER A 6 -48.81 -17.10 -27.62
CA SER A 6 -47.71 -17.86 -28.21
C SER A 6 -46.36 -17.18 -27.99
N GLU A 7 -46.33 -15.85 -28.13
CA GLU A 7 -45.12 -15.05 -27.94
C GLU A 7 -44.61 -15.12 -26.49
N VAL A 8 -45.50 -15.02 -25.49
CA VAL A 8 -45.10 -15.14 -24.08
C VAL A 8 -44.62 -16.55 -23.71
N ARG A 9 -45.28 -17.60 -24.22
CA ARG A 9 -44.85 -18.99 -23.98
C ARG A 9 -43.43 -19.25 -24.49
N ARG A 10 -43.06 -18.68 -25.64
CA ARG A 10 -41.70 -18.82 -26.21
C ARG A 10 -40.62 -18.23 -25.30
N LEU A 11 -40.94 -17.22 -24.49
CA LEU A 11 -40.00 -16.61 -23.54
C LEU A 11 -39.71 -17.49 -22.32
N GLY A 12 -40.52 -18.51 -22.05
CA GLY A 12 -40.31 -19.45 -20.94
C GLY A 12 -38.94 -20.12 -20.98
N SER A 13 -38.44 -20.38 -22.19
CA SER A 13 -37.13 -21.00 -22.47
C SER A 13 -35.92 -20.09 -22.21
N LEU A 14 -36.13 -18.78 -22.02
CA LEU A 14 -35.04 -17.82 -21.85
C LEU A 14 -34.52 -17.77 -20.41
N SER A 15 -33.21 -17.48 -20.27
CA SER A 15 -32.61 -17.17 -18.97
C SER A 15 -33.36 -16.03 -18.27
N PHE A 16 -33.45 -16.08 -16.95
CA PHE A 16 -34.24 -15.15 -16.12
C PHE A 16 -34.06 -13.66 -16.48
N ALA A 17 -32.82 -13.20 -16.69
CA ALA A 17 -32.54 -11.80 -17.02
C ALA A 17 -33.00 -11.41 -18.43
N LYS A 18 -32.88 -12.30 -19.41
CA LYS A 18 -33.35 -12.08 -20.80
C LYS A 18 -34.87 -12.15 -20.88
N ARG A 19 -35.48 -13.13 -20.20
CA ARG A 19 -36.93 -13.27 -20.05
C ARG A 19 -37.55 -12.00 -19.45
N GLY A 20 -36.94 -11.46 -18.40
CA GLY A 20 -37.43 -10.25 -17.75
C GLY A 20 -37.43 -9.01 -18.64
N ARG A 21 -36.39 -8.81 -19.45
CA ARG A 21 -36.34 -7.69 -20.42
C ARG A 21 -37.38 -7.86 -21.52
N ALA A 22 -37.54 -9.08 -22.05
CA ALA A 22 -38.51 -9.35 -23.10
C ALA A 22 -39.95 -9.18 -22.61
N LEU A 23 -40.29 -9.71 -21.43
CA LEU A 23 -41.60 -9.53 -20.81
C LEU A 23 -41.91 -8.05 -20.53
N ALA A 24 -40.94 -7.28 -20.04
CA ALA A 24 -41.12 -5.85 -19.80
C ALA A 24 -41.34 -5.03 -21.09
N LEU A 25 -40.73 -5.43 -22.21
CA LEU A 25 -40.94 -4.77 -23.51
C LEU A 25 -42.31 -5.11 -24.09
N LEU A 26 -42.71 -6.39 -24.05
CA LEU A 26 -44.02 -6.82 -24.53
C LEU A 26 -45.15 -6.24 -23.70
N ALA A 27 -45.01 -6.25 -22.38
CA ALA A 27 -46.01 -5.70 -21.47
C ALA A 27 -46.28 -4.21 -21.69
N ARG A 28 -45.30 -3.43 -22.20
CA ARG A 28 -45.49 -1.99 -22.51
C ARG A 28 -46.31 -1.75 -23.79
N GLY A 29 -46.35 -2.72 -24.70
CA GLY A 29 -47.07 -2.62 -25.97
C GLY A 29 -48.52 -3.09 -25.92
N TRP A 30 -48.98 -3.64 -24.78
CA TRP A 30 -50.32 -4.21 -24.64
C TRP A 30 -51.26 -3.32 -23.83
N ASP A 31 -52.50 -3.22 -24.30
CA ASP A 31 -53.61 -2.68 -23.51
C ASP A 31 -53.98 -3.61 -22.34
N GLN A 32 -54.74 -3.08 -21.38
CA GLN A 32 -55.12 -3.83 -20.18
C GLN A 32 -55.96 -5.07 -20.52
N ALA A 33 -56.90 -4.96 -21.46
CA ALA A 33 -57.77 -6.05 -21.88
C ALA A 33 -57.01 -7.21 -22.56
N THR A 34 -55.93 -6.93 -23.28
CA THR A 34 -55.06 -7.96 -23.88
C THR A 34 -54.18 -8.62 -22.83
N ALA A 35 -53.62 -7.84 -21.90
CA ALA A 35 -52.85 -8.37 -20.79
C ALA A 35 -53.70 -9.29 -19.89
N ASP A 36 -54.91 -8.87 -19.53
CA ASP A 36 -55.81 -9.65 -18.66
C ASP A 36 -56.20 -10.99 -19.31
N ARG A 37 -56.48 -10.99 -20.62
CA ARG A 37 -56.78 -12.22 -21.38
C ARG A 37 -55.59 -13.18 -21.46
N VAL A 38 -54.37 -12.65 -21.67
CA VAL A 38 -53.15 -13.48 -21.71
C VAL A 38 -52.83 -14.03 -20.32
N MET A 39 -52.95 -13.21 -19.27
CA MET A 39 -52.73 -13.66 -17.89
C MET A 39 -53.76 -14.72 -17.47
N ALA A 40 -55.05 -14.52 -17.76
CA ALA A 40 -56.08 -15.52 -17.47
C ALA A 40 -55.83 -16.86 -18.18
N ALA A 41 -55.35 -16.83 -19.42
CA ALA A 41 -54.98 -18.04 -20.16
C ALA A 41 -53.76 -18.76 -19.57
N LEU A 42 -52.77 -18.01 -19.07
CA LEU A 42 -51.59 -18.59 -18.41
C LEU A 42 -51.90 -19.13 -17.00
N ASP A 43 -52.83 -18.49 -16.27
CA ASP A 43 -53.21 -18.92 -14.93
C ASP A 43 -54.05 -20.22 -14.93
N ALA A 44 -54.78 -20.49 -16.01
CA ALA A 44 -55.46 -21.77 -16.25
C ALA A 44 -54.51 -22.89 -16.71
N GLY A 45 -53.22 -22.57 -16.91
CA GLY A 45 -52.18 -23.45 -17.40
C GLY A 45 -51.46 -24.28 -16.32
N ASP A 46 -50.33 -24.88 -16.70
CA ASP A 46 -49.48 -25.64 -15.77
C ASP A 46 -48.68 -24.74 -14.81
N GLY A 47 -47.93 -25.35 -13.88
CA GLY A 47 -47.17 -24.60 -12.87
C GLY A 47 -46.11 -23.63 -13.42
N ASP A 48 -45.57 -23.87 -14.62
CA ASP A 48 -44.62 -22.96 -15.25
C ASP A 48 -45.34 -21.85 -16.03
N GLU A 49 -46.52 -22.12 -16.59
CA GLU A 49 -47.39 -21.10 -17.17
C GLU A 49 -47.92 -20.13 -16.09
N ARG A 50 -48.32 -20.63 -14.93
CA ARG A 50 -48.71 -19.82 -13.77
C ARG A 50 -47.54 -18.96 -13.25
N ARG A 51 -46.30 -19.46 -13.31
CA ARG A 51 -45.10 -18.67 -12.98
C ARG A 51 -44.81 -17.60 -14.03
N LEU A 52 -45.05 -17.88 -15.31
CA LEU A 52 -44.95 -16.88 -16.38
C LEU A 52 -46.02 -15.79 -16.21
N ALA A 53 -47.23 -16.13 -15.80
CA ALA A 53 -48.28 -15.17 -15.45
C ALA A 53 -47.83 -14.24 -14.32
N LEU A 54 -47.22 -14.80 -13.27
CA LEU A 54 -46.70 -14.03 -12.14
C LEU A 54 -45.48 -13.15 -12.52
N ASP A 55 -44.56 -13.65 -13.35
CA ASP A 55 -43.45 -12.85 -13.90
C ASP A 55 -44.01 -11.66 -14.71
N LEU A 56 -45.02 -11.89 -15.55
CA LEU A 56 -45.69 -10.84 -16.32
C LEU A 56 -46.39 -9.81 -15.42
N ALA A 57 -47.14 -10.26 -14.39
CA ALA A 57 -47.75 -9.40 -13.38
C ALA A 57 -46.72 -8.52 -12.65
N THR A 58 -45.53 -9.09 -12.36
CA THR A 58 -44.41 -8.36 -11.73
C THR A 58 -43.91 -7.22 -12.61
N TYR A 59 -43.76 -7.41 -13.92
CA TYR A 59 -43.31 -6.36 -14.84
C TYR A 59 -44.40 -5.32 -15.14
N ARG A 60 -45.68 -5.70 -15.08
CA ARG A 60 -46.82 -4.78 -15.16
C ARG A 60 -47.12 -4.04 -13.85
N ARG A 61 -46.49 -4.45 -12.74
CA ARG A 61 -46.77 -3.97 -11.38
C ARG A 61 -48.23 -4.20 -10.95
N ASP A 62 -48.80 -5.34 -11.33
CA ASP A 62 -50.13 -5.76 -10.88
C ASP A 62 -50.04 -6.32 -9.45
N VAL A 63 -50.29 -5.44 -8.47
CA VAL A 63 -50.18 -5.76 -7.03
C VAL A 63 -51.23 -6.78 -6.60
N ALA A 64 -52.48 -6.63 -7.06
CA ALA A 64 -53.60 -7.48 -6.66
C ALA A 64 -53.35 -8.95 -7.01
N ARG A 65 -52.79 -9.21 -8.20
CA ARG A 65 -52.48 -10.56 -8.65
C ARG A 65 -51.27 -11.18 -7.96
N ILE A 66 -50.27 -10.37 -7.60
CA ILE A 66 -49.14 -10.83 -6.76
C ILE A 66 -49.64 -11.21 -5.36
N GLU A 67 -50.57 -10.44 -4.79
CA GLU A 67 -51.18 -10.75 -3.49
C GLU A 67 -52.05 -12.00 -3.53
N GLU A 68 -52.83 -12.20 -4.60
CA GLU A 68 -53.56 -13.45 -4.82
C GLU A 68 -52.62 -14.65 -4.88
N ALA A 69 -51.50 -14.53 -5.60
CA ALA A 69 -50.47 -15.56 -5.67
C ALA A 69 -49.72 -15.80 -4.33
N LEU A 70 -49.71 -14.82 -3.41
CA LEU A 70 -49.18 -15.01 -2.05
C LEU A 70 -50.12 -15.88 -1.19
N ARG A 71 -51.43 -15.84 -1.44
CA ARG A 71 -52.42 -16.67 -0.74
C ARG A 71 -52.34 -18.14 -1.17
N ASP A 72 -52.04 -18.40 -2.44
CA ASP A 72 -51.85 -19.76 -2.97
C ASP A 72 -50.57 -20.43 -2.42
N PRO A 73 -50.65 -21.52 -1.64
CA PRO A 73 -49.49 -22.24 -1.10
C PRO A 73 -48.47 -22.70 -2.15
N MET A 74 -48.91 -23.07 -3.36
CA MET A 74 -48.03 -23.56 -4.43
C MET A 74 -47.24 -22.42 -5.09
N MET A 75 -47.82 -21.21 -5.12
CA MET A 75 -47.24 -20.03 -5.79
C MET A 75 -46.55 -19.06 -4.83
N ARG A 76 -46.84 -19.15 -3.53
CA ARG A 76 -46.38 -18.25 -2.46
C ARG A 76 -44.89 -17.94 -2.51
N ARG A 77 -44.05 -18.94 -2.77
CA ARG A 77 -42.58 -18.74 -2.83
C ARG A 77 -42.15 -17.94 -4.07
N ALA A 78 -42.78 -18.19 -5.21
CA ALA A 78 -42.53 -17.40 -6.41
C ALA A 78 -43.06 -15.97 -6.21
N ALA A 79 -44.24 -15.83 -5.61
CA ALA A 79 -44.86 -14.53 -5.30
C ALA A 79 -44.02 -13.70 -4.32
N LEU A 80 -43.38 -14.31 -3.31
CA LEU A 80 -42.41 -13.63 -2.42
C LEU A 80 -41.17 -13.12 -3.17
N SER A 81 -40.76 -13.76 -4.27
CA SER A 81 -39.69 -13.25 -5.13
C SER A 81 -40.13 -12.00 -5.89
N SER A 82 -41.37 -11.98 -6.36
CA SER A 82 -42.00 -10.83 -7.02
C SER A 82 -42.26 -9.66 -6.06
N ALA A 83 -42.73 -9.94 -4.84
CA ALA A 83 -42.97 -8.96 -3.78
C ALA A 83 -41.69 -8.21 -3.31
N ARG A 84 -40.48 -8.71 -3.64
CA ARG A 84 -39.22 -7.96 -3.44
C ARG A 84 -39.01 -6.83 -4.45
N ARG A 85 -39.80 -6.80 -5.52
CA ARG A 85 -39.69 -5.86 -6.64
C ARG A 85 -40.89 -4.94 -6.73
N VAL A 86 -42.07 -5.47 -6.39
CA VAL A 86 -43.33 -4.73 -6.38
C VAL A 86 -43.85 -4.69 -4.93
N PRO A 87 -44.12 -3.50 -4.36
CA PRO A 87 -44.65 -3.40 -3.01
C PRO A 87 -46.06 -3.98 -2.96
N VAL A 88 -46.29 -4.88 -2.01
CA VAL A 88 -47.58 -5.50 -1.68
C VAL A 88 -48.06 -4.99 -0.32
N SER A 89 -49.33 -5.19 0.01
CA SER A 89 -49.90 -4.79 1.29
C SER A 89 -49.29 -5.54 2.48
N ASP A 90 -49.24 -4.84 3.62
CA ASP A 90 -48.74 -5.41 4.88
C ASP A 90 -49.56 -6.62 5.32
N GLU A 91 -50.89 -6.60 5.12
CA GLU A 91 -51.77 -7.73 5.49
C GLU A 91 -51.41 -8.99 4.70
N ALA A 92 -51.06 -8.88 3.41
CA ALA A 92 -50.62 -10.03 2.62
C ALA A 92 -49.30 -10.62 3.15
N LEU A 93 -48.36 -9.78 3.59
CA LEU A 93 -47.10 -10.24 4.20
C LEU A 93 -47.31 -10.84 5.59
N LEU A 94 -48.20 -10.25 6.41
CA LEU A 94 -48.58 -10.75 7.73
C LEU A 94 -49.27 -12.10 7.64
N GLN A 95 -50.17 -12.28 6.68
CA GLN A 95 -50.84 -13.55 6.43
C GLN A 95 -49.82 -14.66 6.13
N VAL A 96 -48.80 -14.38 5.31
CA VAL A 96 -47.71 -15.33 5.04
C VAL A 96 -46.87 -15.63 6.28
N LEU A 97 -46.64 -14.67 7.17
CA LEU A 97 -45.94 -14.92 8.44
C LEU A 97 -46.76 -15.81 9.40
N ARG A 98 -48.10 -15.65 9.40
CA ARG A 98 -49.03 -16.42 10.22
C ARG A 98 -49.23 -17.85 9.69
N GLU A 99 -49.37 -18.03 8.39
CA GLU A 99 -49.76 -19.31 7.79
C GLU A 99 -48.59 -20.09 7.19
N GLY A 100 -47.52 -19.39 6.79
CA GLY A 100 -46.41 -19.97 6.05
C GLY A 100 -45.39 -20.72 6.92
N ASN A 101 -44.58 -21.56 6.26
CA ASN A 101 -43.47 -22.26 6.90
C ASN A 101 -42.27 -21.31 7.16
N ARG A 102 -41.27 -21.79 7.91
CA ARG A 102 -40.07 -21.01 8.27
C ARG A 102 -39.33 -20.42 7.05
N ARG A 103 -39.36 -21.10 5.90
CA ARG A 103 -38.69 -20.65 4.67
C ARG A 103 -39.43 -19.49 4.00
N GLU A 104 -40.76 -19.53 4.01
CA GLU A 104 -41.63 -18.43 3.55
C GLU A 104 -41.55 -17.23 4.49
N ALA A 105 -41.58 -17.47 5.81
CA ALA A 105 -41.38 -16.42 6.81
C ALA A 105 -40.04 -15.70 6.65
N ARG A 106 -38.96 -16.43 6.34
CA ARG A 106 -37.66 -15.82 5.98
C ARG A 106 -37.76 -14.96 4.72
N GLY A 107 -38.60 -15.33 3.77
CA GLY A 107 -38.89 -14.52 2.58
C GLY A 107 -39.47 -13.16 2.96
N VAL A 108 -40.47 -13.15 3.84
CA VAL A 108 -41.11 -11.92 4.35
C VAL A 108 -40.13 -11.07 5.17
N VAL A 109 -39.36 -11.66 6.09
CA VAL A 109 -38.32 -10.95 6.85
C VAL A 109 -37.34 -10.21 5.95
N LEU A 110 -36.93 -10.83 4.83
CA LEU A 110 -36.04 -10.21 3.86
C LEU A 110 -36.72 -9.06 3.09
N ILE A 111 -38.03 -9.13 2.86
CA ILE A 111 -38.81 -8.03 2.26
C ILE A 111 -38.89 -6.87 3.25
N LEU A 112 -39.30 -7.11 4.50
CA LEU A 112 -39.37 -6.07 5.55
C LEU A 112 -38.03 -5.36 5.73
N HIS A 113 -36.93 -6.12 5.77
CA HIS A 113 -35.58 -5.58 5.85
C HIS A 113 -35.19 -4.75 4.62
N ARG A 114 -35.41 -5.29 3.41
CA ARG A 114 -35.06 -4.64 2.14
C ARG A 114 -35.81 -3.33 1.93
N HIS A 115 -37.09 -3.29 2.29
CA HIS A 115 -37.96 -2.13 2.13
C HIS A 115 -37.95 -1.19 3.35
N ARG A 116 -37.17 -1.51 4.39
CA ARG A 116 -37.03 -0.72 5.62
C ARG A 116 -38.37 -0.39 6.29
N LEU A 117 -39.27 -1.37 6.35
CA LEU A 117 -40.60 -1.23 6.94
C LEU A 117 -40.51 -1.34 8.47
N VAL A 118 -40.10 -0.25 9.13
CA VAL A 118 -39.75 -0.23 10.56
C VAL A 118 -40.95 -0.58 11.46
N ALA A 119 -42.09 0.09 11.28
CA ALA A 119 -43.28 -0.11 12.11
C ALA A 119 -43.80 -1.57 12.02
N GLN A 120 -43.77 -2.12 10.81
CA GLN A 120 -44.17 -3.50 10.53
C GLN A 120 -43.16 -4.50 11.11
N ALA A 121 -41.86 -4.25 10.96
CA ALA A 121 -40.81 -5.08 11.55
C ALA A 121 -40.93 -5.12 13.08
N THR A 122 -41.17 -3.98 13.72
CA THR A 122 -41.45 -3.90 15.17
C THR A 122 -42.68 -4.72 15.55
N ALA A 123 -43.81 -4.50 14.89
CA ALA A 123 -45.08 -5.16 15.23
C ALA A 123 -45.04 -6.70 15.11
N VAL A 124 -44.21 -7.24 14.20
CA VAL A 124 -44.15 -8.70 13.97
C VAL A 124 -43.11 -9.43 14.81
N ILE A 125 -42.19 -8.74 15.51
CA ILE A 125 -41.16 -9.41 16.32
C ILE A 125 -41.76 -10.44 17.30
N PRO A 126 -42.78 -10.11 18.10
CA PRO A 126 -43.36 -11.07 19.05
C PRO A 126 -43.90 -12.31 18.35
N LEU A 127 -44.59 -12.12 17.22
CA LEU A 127 -45.14 -13.20 16.39
C LEU A 127 -44.03 -14.08 15.80
N VAL A 128 -42.94 -13.49 15.30
CA VAL A 128 -41.82 -14.21 14.70
C VAL A 128 -41.05 -15.01 15.76
N ILE A 129 -40.83 -14.43 16.95
CA ILE A 129 -40.20 -15.15 18.07
C ILE A 129 -41.06 -16.33 18.48
N ALA A 130 -42.36 -16.12 18.70
CA ALA A 130 -43.28 -17.16 19.18
C ALA A 130 -43.45 -18.32 18.19
N ARG A 131 -43.55 -18.03 16.88
CA ARG A 131 -43.87 -19.05 15.86
C ARG A 131 -42.65 -19.62 15.13
N HIS A 132 -41.62 -18.82 14.91
CA HIS A 132 -40.47 -19.17 14.05
C HIS A 132 -39.12 -19.14 14.78
N GLY A 133 -39.11 -18.74 16.06
CA GLY A 133 -37.96 -18.73 16.95
C GLY A 133 -37.06 -17.49 16.83
N VAL A 134 -36.29 -17.25 17.89
CA VAL A 134 -35.37 -16.10 18.04
C VAL A 134 -34.38 -16.01 16.87
N GLY A 135 -33.89 -17.14 16.35
CA GLY A 135 -32.92 -17.16 15.25
C GLY A 135 -33.44 -16.56 13.93
N LEU A 136 -34.76 -16.51 13.71
CA LEU A 136 -35.33 -15.76 12.57
C LEU A 136 -35.57 -14.29 12.92
N ALA A 137 -36.00 -14.00 14.15
CA ALA A 137 -36.21 -12.65 14.66
C ALA A 137 -34.93 -11.80 14.72
N THR A 138 -33.75 -12.42 14.93
CA THR A 138 -32.47 -11.69 14.93
C THR A 138 -32.20 -10.89 13.66
N ARG A 139 -32.77 -11.30 12.53
CA ARG A 139 -32.65 -10.60 11.24
C ARG A 139 -33.53 -9.35 11.14
N LEU A 140 -34.54 -9.23 12.00
CA LEU A 140 -35.45 -8.08 12.04
C LEU A 140 -34.96 -6.97 12.96
N PHE A 141 -34.15 -7.26 13.98
CA PHE A 141 -33.66 -6.24 14.93
C PHE A 141 -32.96 -5.06 14.24
N ALA A 142 -32.20 -5.30 13.17
CA ALA A 142 -31.57 -4.24 12.37
C ALA A 142 -32.58 -3.28 11.69
N THR A 143 -33.86 -3.64 11.62
CA THR A 143 -34.94 -2.88 10.98
C THR A 143 -35.95 -2.32 11.97
N CYS A 144 -35.88 -2.68 13.25
CA CYS A 144 -36.81 -2.20 14.29
C CYS A 144 -36.45 -0.81 14.82
N ASP A 145 -37.39 -0.20 15.53
CA ASP A 145 -37.15 1.03 16.29
C ASP A 145 -36.26 0.79 17.52
N LEU A 146 -35.81 1.89 18.13
CA LEU A 146 -34.89 1.85 19.28
C LEU A 146 -35.58 1.34 20.55
N ASP A 147 -36.87 1.61 20.74
CA ASP A 147 -37.60 1.20 21.95
C ASP A 147 -37.76 -0.33 22.01
N THR A 148 -38.05 -0.95 20.87
CA THR A 148 -38.11 -2.41 20.72
C THR A 148 -36.73 -3.04 20.90
N LEU A 149 -35.68 -2.41 20.37
CA LEU A 149 -34.31 -2.87 20.60
C LEU A 149 -33.92 -2.79 22.08
N GLU A 150 -34.26 -1.69 22.76
CA GLU A 150 -34.01 -1.47 24.19
C GLU A 150 -34.71 -2.52 25.05
N HIS A 151 -35.98 -2.82 24.75
CA HIS A 151 -36.76 -3.85 25.44
C HIS A 151 -36.13 -5.24 25.31
N HIS A 152 -35.63 -5.61 24.13
CA HIS A 152 -35.06 -6.94 23.88
C HIS A 152 -33.54 -7.04 24.11
N ALA A 153 -32.83 -5.92 24.30
CA ALA A 153 -31.37 -5.90 24.42
C ALA A 153 -30.85 -6.63 25.67
N ALA A 154 -31.64 -6.72 26.73
CA ALA A 154 -31.28 -7.48 27.92
C ALA A 154 -31.17 -8.99 27.63
N GLU A 155 -32.10 -9.52 26.84
CA GLU A 155 -32.31 -10.96 26.62
C GLU A 155 -31.66 -11.47 25.33
N HIS A 156 -31.41 -10.59 24.37
CA HIS A 156 -30.98 -10.98 23.02
C HIS A 156 -29.74 -10.20 22.55
N GLU A 157 -28.63 -10.92 22.38
CA GLU A 157 -27.33 -10.37 21.97
C GLU A 157 -27.36 -9.63 20.61
N ALA A 158 -28.23 -10.06 19.68
CA ALA A 158 -28.40 -9.35 18.41
C ALA A 158 -29.08 -7.98 18.58
N ALA A 159 -30.06 -7.87 19.48
CA ALA A 159 -30.71 -6.60 19.80
C ALA A 159 -29.75 -5.67 20.55
N TRP A 160 -28.96 -6.21 21.49
CA TRP A 160 -27.89 -5.50 22.19
C TRP A 160 -26.88 -4.86 21.22
N ARG A 161 -26.32 -5.66 20.29
CA ARG A 161 -25.34 -5.15 19.31
C ARG A 161 -25.91 -4.05 18.42
N GLU A 162 -27.16 -4.20 17.95
CA GLU A 162 -27.84 -3.18 17.17
C GLU A 162 -28.11 -1.90 17.99
N LEU A 163 -28.50 -2.04 19.25
CA LEU A 163 -28.73 -0.91 20.16
C LEU A 163 -27.43 -0.15 20.44
N VAL A 164 -26.34 -0.83 20.80
CA VAL A 164 -25.02 -0.21 21.03
C VAL A 164 -24.51 0.50 19.78
N THR A 165 -24.73 -0.09 18.61
CA THR A 165 -24.30 0.49 17.33
C THR A 165 -25.10 1.75 16.96
N ARG A 166 -26.43 1.73 17.15
CA ARG A 166 -27.34 2.81 16.70
C ARG A 166 -27.53 3.90 17.75
N ALA A 167 -27.54 3.55 19.03
CA ALA A 167 -27.82 4.42 20.17
C ALA A 167 -27.01 4.00 21.41
N PRO A 168 -25.68 4.21 21.42
CA PRO A 168 -24.80 3.75 22.50
C PRO A 168 -25.15 4.32 23.87
N GLU A 169 -25.73 5.52 23.96
CA GLU A 169 -26.24 6.08 25.23
C GLU A 169 -27.33 5.19 25.86
N ARG A 170 -28.30 4.74 25.06
CA ARG A 170 -29.36 3.83 25.51
C ARG A 170 -28.76 2.48 25.88
N GLY A 171 -27.80 2.00 25.09
CA GLY A 171 -27.02 0.79 25.43
C GLY A 171 -26.34 0.89 26.79
N LEU A 172 -25.69 2.03 27.11
CA LEU A 172 -25.09 2.27 28.41
C LEU A 172 -26.13 2.26 29.53
N ARG A 173 -27.29 2.92 29.34
CA ARG A 173 -28.40 2.88 30.30
C ARG A 173 -28.90 1.46 30.56
N VAL A 174 -29.09 0.66 29.51
CA VAL A 174 -29.48 -0.75 29.65
C VAL A 174 -28.40 -1.54 30.40
N ALA A 175 -27.13 -1.39 30.08
CA ALA A 175 -26.04 -2.09 30.77
C ALA A 175 -25.96 -1.71 32.27
N LEU A 176 -26.18 -0.44 32.59
CA LEU A 176 -26.24 0.04 33.97
C LEU A 176 -27.46 -0.52 34.71
N ALA A 177 -28.65 -0.46 34.11
CA ALA A 177 -29.91 -0.89 34.72
C ALA A 177 -30.02 -2.41 34.90
N THR A 178 -29.61 -3.19 33.89
CA THR A 178 -29.76 -4.65 33.86
C THR A 178 -28.56 -5.40 34.43
N ARG A 179 -27.53 -4.67 34.86
CA ARG A 179 -26.23 -5.22 35.28
C ARG A 179 -25.57 -6.16 34.24
N ARG A 180 -25.80 -5.91 32.95
CA ARG A 180 -25.15 -6.65 31.86
C ARG A 180 -23.63 -6.43 31.90
N LYS A 181 -22.85 -7.50 31.71
CA LYS A 181 -21.40 -7.41 31.48
C LYS A 181 -21.13 -6.77 30.12
N VAL A 182 -20.24 -5.78 30.10
CA VAL A 182 -19.80 -5.09 28.89
C VAL A 182 -18.42 -5.57 28.47
N THR A 183 -18.22 -5.79 27.18
CA THR A 183 -16.93 -6.17 26.61
C THR A 183 -15.95 -4.99 26.65
N ALA A 184 -14.66 -5.27 26.44
CA ALA A 184 -13.63 -4.22 26.44
C ALA A 184 -13.86 -3.14 25.37
N ASP A 185 -14.37 -3.52 24.19
CA ASP A 185 -14.65 -2.59 23.10
C ASP A 185 -15.88 -1.71 23.40
N GLU A 186 -16.92 -2.29 24.00
CA GLU A 186 -18.12 -1.56 24.45
C GLU A 186 -17.79 -0.59 25.59
N ALA A 187 -17.03 -1.04 26.59
CA ALA A 187 -16.57 -0.18 27.67
C ALA A 187 -15.72 0.99 27.15
N THR A 188 -14.83 0.73 26.19
CA THR A 188 -14.04 1.78 25.53
C THR A 188 -14.95 2.76 24.79
N LEU A 189 -15.96 2.27 24.05
CA LEU A 189 -16.95 3.10 23.35
C LEU A 189 -17.73 4.00 24.33
N PHE A 190 -18.23 3.43 25.43
CA PHE A 190 -18.98 4.17 26.45
C PHE A 190 -18.10 5.21 27.14
N CYS A 191 -16.90 4.84 27.58
CA CYS A 191 -15.96 5.78 28.21
C CYS A 191 -15.51 6.91 27.26
N THR A 192 -15.49 6.65 25.95
CA THR A 192 -15.12 7.67 24.95
C THR A 192 -16.28 8.64 24.67
N ARG A 193 -17.52 8.15 24.56
CA ARG A 193 -18.68 8.98 24.16
C ARG A 193 -19.46 9.56 25.34
N TYR A 194 -19.52 8.85 26.46
CA TYR A 194 -20.33 9.18 27.65
C TYR A 194 -19.49 9.01 28.93
N PRO A 195 -18.38 9.74 29.07
CA PRO A 195 -17.41 9.52 30.14
C PRO A 195 -17.97 9.76 31.55
N GLY A 196 -18.98 10.63 31.71
CA GLY A 196 -19.57 10.91 33.02
C GLY A 196 -20.37 9.71 33.56
N GLU A 197 -21.28 9.19 32.75
CA GLU A 197 -22.11 8.03 33.07
C GLU A 197 -21.29 6.74 33.10
N ALA A 198 -20.27 6.64 32.25
CA ALA A 198 -19.39 5.46 32.18
C ALA A 198 -18.49 5.29 33.41
N LEU A 199 -18.26 6.32 34.25
CA LEU A 199 -17.55 6.16 35.53
C LEU A 199 -18.27 5.16 36.46
N ALA A 200 -19.60 5.02 36.34
CA ALA A 200 -20.36 4.03 37.11
C ALA A 200 -20.00 2.59 36.71
N LEU A 201 -19.50 2.36 35.49
CA LEU A 201 -18.98 1.05 35.08
C LEU A 201 -17.68 0.72 35.83
N LEU A 202 -16.83 1.72 36.08
CA LEU A 202 -15.58 1.57 36.84
C LEU A 202 -15.85 1.14 38.28
N VAL A 203 -16.83 1.78 38.94
CA VAL A 203 -17.24 1.47 40.33
C VAL A 203 -17.74 0.02 40.44
N ARG A 204 -18.37 -0.51 39.39
CA ARG A 204 -18.84 -1.91 39.34
C ARG A 204 -17.74 -2.93 39.07
N GLN A 205 -16.50 -2.48 38.82
CA GLN A 205 -15.37 -3.29 38.32
C GLN A 205 -15.65 -4.02 36.99
N ASP A 206 -16.72 -3.64 36.29
CA ASP A 206 -17.01 -4.14 34.96
C ASP A 206 -16.09 -3.40 33.96
N ALA A 207 -15.09 -4.10 33.44
CA ALA A 207 -14.12 -3.64 32.44
C ALA A 207 -13.00 -2.66 32.90
N LEU A 208 -12.16 -3.08 33.84
CA LEU A 208 -10.84 -2.47 34.15
C LEU A 208 -9.79 -2.66 33.03
N HIS A 209 -10.18 -2.48 31.77
CA HIS A 209 -9.27 -2.62 30.63
C HIS A 209 -8.59 -1.29 30.32
N GLY A 210 -7.30 -1.35 30.01
CA GLY A 210 -6.48 -0.13 29.91
C GLY A 210 -6.93 0.91 28.87
N ARG A 211 -7.71 0.52 27.84
CA ARG A 211 -8.27 1.46 26.85
C ARG A 211 -9.45 2.27 27.39
N ALA A 212 -10.30 1.67 28.20
CA ALA A 212 -11.41 2.37 28.86
C ALA A 212 -10.86 3.36 29.91
N ILE A 213 -9.87 2.92 30.70
CA ILE A 213 -9.14 3.77 31.64
C ILE A 213 -8.47 4.94 30.90
N HIS A 214 -7.85 4.67 29.75
CA HIS A 214 -7.27 5.71 28.92
C HIS A 214 -8.32 6.75 28.50
N ALA A 215 -9.48 6.32 28.00
CA ALA A 215 -10.55 7.24 27.60
C ALA A 215 -11.04 8.11 28.78
N LEU A 216 -11.25 7.51 29.96
CA LEU A 216 -11.63 8.24 31.18
C LEU A 216 -10.54 9.21 31.65
N ALA A 217 -9.28 8.78 31.66
CA ALA A 217 -8.16 9.64 32.04
C ALA A 217 -8.02 10.85 31.10
N MET A 218 -8.35 10.71 29.81
CA MET A 218 -8.30 11.83 28.87
C MET A 218 -9.50 12.77 28.98
N ALA A 219 -10.68 12.27 29.36
CA ALA A 219 -11.92 13.04 29.36
C ALA A 219 -12.30 13.62 30.74
N ARG A 220 -12.09 12.87 31.82
CA ARG A 220 -12.56 13.13 33.19
C ARG A 220 -11.50 12.72 34.23
N PRO A 221 -10.28 13.31 34.18
CA PRO A 221 -9.16 12.84 34.99
C PRO A 221 -9.32 13.12 36.48
N ALA A 222 -9.99 14.22 36.85
CA ALA A 222 -10.27 14.56 38.25
C ALA A 222 -11.24 13.54 38.87
N GLU A 223 -12.35 13.28 38.18
CA GLU A 223 -13.36 12.34 38.65
C GLU A 223 -12.83 10.89 38.65
N LEU A 224 -12.02 10.52 37.64
CA LEU A 224 -11.32 9.24 37.65
C LEU A 224 -10.38 9.13 38.86
N LEU A 225 -9.57 10.16 39.12
CA LEU A 225 -8.65 10.19 40.26
C LEU A 225 -9.41 10.09 41.58
N GLU A 226 -10.54 10.78 41.73
CA GLU A 226 -11.40 10.65 42.92
C GLU A 226 -11.91 9.22 43.11
N VAL A 227 -12.38 8.56 42.05
CA VAL A 227 -12.84 7.17 42.14
C VAL A 227 -11.67 6.24 42.51
N LEU A 228 -10.49 6.44 41.90
CA LEU A 228 -9.30 5.65 42.23
C LEU A 228 -8.82 5.90 43.67
N ARG A 229 -8.90 7.14 44.18
CA ARG A 229 -8.58 7.51 45.56
C ARG A 229 -9.55 6.87 46.56
N ARG A 230 -10.86 7.01 46.33
CA ARG A 230 -11.90 6.49 47.23
C ARG A 230 -11.85 4.97 47.40
N ASN A 231 -11.42 4.26 46.36
CA ASN A 231 -11.37 2.79 46.37
C ASN A 231 -9.95 2.23 46.56
N ASP A 232 -8.95 3.09 46.71
CA ASP A 232 -7.52 2.76 46.73
C ASP A 232 -7.06 1.81 45.61
N TRP A 233 -7.44 2.12 44.37
CA TRP A 233 -7.15 1.28 43.22
C TRP A 233 -5.94 1.76 42.42
N THR A 234 -5.22 0.77 41.86
CA THR A 234 -4.23 0.97 40.81
C THR A 234 -4.71 0.22 39.56
N VAL A 235 -4.76 0.91 38.43
CA VAL A 235 -5.27 0.39 37.16
C VAL A 235 -4.20 0.44 36.07
N SER A 236 -4.32 -0.45 35.10
CA SER A 236 -3.46 -0.43 33.91
C SER A 236 -3.95 0.62 32.92
N LEU A 237 -3.04 1.37 32.32
CA LEU A 237 -3.32 2.40 31.33
C LEU A 237 -2.78 1.96 29.97
N ALA A 238 -3.66 1.87 28.97
CA ALA A 238 -3.23 1.51 27.62
C ALA A 238 -2.48 2.67 26.96
N SER A 239 -1.53 2.30 26.10
CA SER A 239 -0.87 3.21 25.18
C SER A 239 -1.86 3.80 24.20
N GLY A 240 -1.75 5.09 23.93
CA GLY A 240 -2.56 5.78 22.95
C GLY A 240 -2.15 7.25 22.87
N PRO A 241 -2.26 7.89 21.70
CA PRO A 241 -2.06 9.32 21.63
C PRO A 241 -3.16 9.99 22.44
N PRO A 242 -2.83 10.89 23.39
CA PRO A 242 -3.84 11.68 24.05
C PRO A 242 -4.54 12.55 22.99
N PRO A 243 -5.88 12.68 23.01
CA PRO A 243 -6.60 13.49 22.04
C PRO A 243 -6.03 14.92 22.03
N SER A 244 -5.93 15.50 20.83
CA SER A 244 -5.49 16.88 20.65
C SER A 244 -6.45 17.79 21.43
N GLY A 245 -5.94 18.49 22.45
CA GLY A 245 -6.76 19.39 23.27
C GLY A 245 -7.41 18.77 24.51
N SER A 246 -6.78 17.79 25.18
CA SER A 246 -7.23 17.32 26.50
C SER A 246 -6.99 18.37 27.60
N LEU A 247 -7.71 19.50 27.50
CA LEU A 247 -7.83 20.54 28.53
C LEU A 247 -8.06 19.97 29.95
N PRO A 248 -8.83 18.87 30.15
CA PRO A 248 -9.10 18.38 31.50
C PRO A 248 -7.86 17.93 32.28
N ILE A 249 -6.86 17.30 31.63
CA ILE A 249 -5.64 16.88 32.33
C ILE A 249 -4.74 18.09 32.60
N SER A 250 -4.64 19.00 31.63
CA SER A 250 -3.83 20.21 31.80
C SER A 250 -4.35 21.15 32.89
N ALA A 251 -5.63 21.02 33.27
CA ALA A 251 -6.24 21.77 34.36
C ALA A 251 -6.01 21.15 35.75
N LEU A 252 -5.49 19.92 35.84
CA LEU A 252 -5.16 19.30 37.11
C LEU A 252 -3.89 19.92 37.72
N PRO A 253 -3.82 20.04 39.05
CA PRO A 253 -2.56 20.32 39.76
C PRO A 253 -1.47 19.29 39.40
N ALA A 254 -0.22 19.73 39.38
CA ALA A 254 0.93 18.86 39.06
C ALA A 254 1.01 17.62 39.96
N GLU A 255 0.65 17.76 41.24
CA GLU A 255 0.59 16.67 42.22
C GLU A 255 -0.48 15.63 41.87
N ASP A 256 -1.66 16.08 41.43
CA ASP A 256 -2.74 15.20 40.99
C ASP A 256 -2.38 14.46 39.70
N VAL A 257 -1.64 15.08 38.77
CA VAL A 257 -1.14 14.40 37.57
C VAL A 257 -0.10 13.33 37.92
N LEU A 258 0.78 13.61 38.90
CA LEU A 258 1.74 12.64 39.42
C LEU A 258 1.02 11.46 40.10
N GLU A 259 0.03 11.73 40.95
CA GLU A 259 -0.75 10.69 41.62
C GLU A 259 -1.56 9.87 40.61
N LEU A 260 -2.23 10.53 39.66
CA LEU A 260 -2.96 9.89 38.58
C LEU A 260 -2.05 8.96 37.79
N ARG A 261 -0.81 9.37 37.49
CA ARG A 261 0.17 8.49 36.84
C ARG A 261 0.61 7.33 37.73
N SER A 262 0.79 7.53 39.03
CA SER A 262 1.15 6.43 39.93
C SER A 262 0.04 5.38 40.06
N ARG A 263 -1.23 5.82 40.02
CA ARG A 263 -2.42 4.96 40.08
C ARG A 263 -2.80 4.37 38.72
N CYS A 264 -2.53 5.06 37.61
CA CYS A 264 -2.76 4.58 36.24
C CYS A 264 -1.44 4.15 35.59
N LYS A 265 -0.97 2.94 35.90
CA LYS A 265 0.32 2.45 35.42
C LYS A 265 0.30 2.16 33.91
N PRO A 266 1.16 2.80 33.10
CA PRO A 266 1.20 2.52 31.67
C PRO A 266 1.62 1.08 31.42
N LEU A 267 0.88 0.37 30.55
CA LEU A 267 1.23 -0.99 30.12
C LEU A 267 2.56 -1.03 29.36
N ASP A 268 2.83 0.01 28.59
CA ASP A 268 4.10 0.24 27.92
C ASP A 268 4.71 1.53 28.44
N ALA A 269 5.78 1.38 29.22
CA ALA A 269 6.52 2.46 29.81
C ALA A 269 7.25 3.31 28.78
N SER A 270 7.23 3.04 27.46
CA SER A 270 7.70 3.95 26.40
C SER A 270 6.58 4.67 25.64
N ALA A 271 5.32 4.29 25.88
CA ALA A 271 4.11 4.89 25.28
C ALA A 271 3.11 5.41 26.34
N ASP A 272 3.65 5.93 27.44
CA ASP A 272 2.89 6.57 28.53
C ASP A 272 2.16 7.84 28.04
N PRO A 273 0.81 7.82 27.99
CA PRO A 273 0.02 8.96 27.52
C PRO A 273 -0.01 10.13 28.52
N LEU A 274 0.30 9.89 29.79
CA LEU A 274 0.36 10.92 30.82
C LEU A 274 1.71 11.66 30.83
N PHE A 275 2.73 11.12 30.15
CA PHE A 275 4.09 11.66 30.15
C PHE A 275 4.12 13.16 29.83
N ARG A 276 3.39 13.62 28.81
CA ARG A 276 3.42 15.03 28.35
C ARG A 276 2.92 16.04 29.39
N PHE A 277 2.12 15.60 30.35
CA PHE A 277 1.51 16.46 31.38
C PHE A 277 2.30 16.47 32.69
N LEU A 278 3.33 15.62 32.81
CA LEU A 278 4.18 15.61 33.97
C LEU A 278 4.99 16.92 34.05
N PRO A 279 5.33 17.37 35.27
CA PRO A 279 6.28 18.46 35.47
C PRO A 279 7.57 18.21 34.70
N LEU A 280 8.17 19.27 34.14
CA LEU A 280 9.37 19.16 33.30
C LEU A 280 10.49 18.39 34.01
N THR A 281 10.72 18.65 35.30
CA THR A 281 11.73 17.97 36.11
C THR A 281 11.54 16.44 36.13
N GLU A 282 10.29 15.98 36.25
CA GLU A 282 9.98 14.56 36.28
C GLU A 282 10.11 13.93 34.89
N ARG A 283 9.71 14.65 33.84
CA ARG A 283 9.94 14.22 32.45
C ARG A 283 11.42 14.06 32.12
N GLU A 284 12.24 15.02 32.55
CA GLU A 284 13.70 14.97 32.38
C GLU A 284 14.32 13.81 33.15
N ARG A 285 13.90 13.56 34.39
CA ARG A 285 14.37 12.44 35.20
C ARG A 285 14.06 11.09 34.56
N LEU A 286 12.82 10.88 34.13
CA LEU A 286 12.37 9.61 33.52
C LEU A 286 13.06 9.35 32.18
N LEU A 287 13.14 10.36 31.31
CA LEU A 287 13.76 10.24 29.99
C LEU A 287 15.29 10.16 30.07
N GLY A 288 15.90 10.86 31.03
CA GLY A 288 17.33 10.76 31.33
C GLY A 288 17.72 9.36 31.78
N ALA A 289 17.00 8.78 32.76
CA ALA A 289 17.24 7.42 33.20
C ALA A 289 17.06 6.38 32.07
N GLU A 290 16.07 6.58 31.18
CA GLU A 290 15.86 5.73 30.02
C GLU A 290 17.03 5.82 29.01
N LEU A 291 17.53 7.03 28.74
CA LEU A 291 18.67 7.26 27.85
C LEU A 291 19.99 6.76 28.44
N GLU A 292 20.20 6.87 29.75
CA GLU A 292 21.37 6.33 30.46
C GLU A 292 21.36 4.79 30.46
N GLN A 293 20.22 4.16 30.73
CA GLN A 293 20.08 2.70 30.60
C GLN A 293 20.31 2.26 29.14
N ALA A 294 19.79 3.02 28.17
CA ALA A 294 20.03 2.76 26.76
C ALA A 294 21.50 2.95 26.36
N ALA A 295 22.26 3.78 27.09
CA ALA A 295 23.69 4.01 26.89
C ALA A 295 24.59 2.90 27.48
N THR A 296 24.06 1.95 28.26
CA THR A 296 24.86 0.84 28.82
C THR A 296 24.58 -0.52 28.15
N ALA A 297 23.47 -0.67 27.43
CA ALA A 297 23.09 -1.90 26.73
C ALA A 297 23.40 -1.88 25.22
N ALA A 298 23.49 -3.07 24.59
CA ALA A 298 23.52 -3.22 23.14
C ALA A 298 22.24 -2.62 22.52
N TRP A 299 22.37 -1.41 22.00
CA TRP A 299 21.26 -0.50 21.83
C TRP A 299 20.27 -0.89 20.69
N SER A 300 18.97 -0.77 20.99
CA SER A 300 17.85 -0.65 20.04
C SER A 300 16.89 0.41 20.56
N PRO A 301 16.45 1.38 19.73
CA PRO A 301 15.52 2.41 20.17
C PRO A 301 14.22 1.74 20.62
N ARG A 302 13.80 2.01 21.87
CA ARG A 302 12.50 1.52 22.37
C ARG A 302 11.37 2.24 21.60
N PRO A 303 10.35 1.52 21.12
CA PRO A 303 9.19 2.13 20.45
C PRO A 303 8.55 3.20 21.35
N GLY A 304 8.43 4.45 20.88
CA GLY A 304 7.78 5.55 21.63
C GLY A 304 8.72 6.59 22.25
N MET A 305 10.03 6.34 22.30
CA MET A 305 11.03 7.34 22.73
C MET A 305 10.95 8.64 21.90
N GLU A 306 10.75 8.51 20.57
CA GLU A 306 10.61 9.66 19.66
C GLU A 306 9.43 10.56 20.05
N ALA A 307 8.29 9.96 20.43
CA ALA A 307 7.09 10.69 20.81
C ALA A 307 7.29 11.48 22.11
N ARG A 308 8.10 10.97 23.05
CA ARG A 308 8.42 11.66 24.31
C ARG A 308 9.40 12.78 24.12
N LEU A 309 10.47 12.55 23.36
CA LEU A 309 11.43 13.58 23.00
C LEU A 309 10.74 14.75 22.30
N ALA A 310 9.69 14.50 21.50
CA ALA A 310 8.88 15.54 20.88
C ALA A 310 8.04 16.39 21.86
N THR A 311 7.79 15.90 23.09
CA THR A 311 7.08 16.67 24.13
C THR A 311 8.02 17.53 24.98
N MET A 312 9.33 17.32 24.87
CA MET A 312 10.35 18.02 25.67
C MET A 312 10.72 19.37 25.05
N PRO A 313 11.08 20.39 25.87
CA PRO A 313 11.69 21.61 25.38
C PRO A 313 12.97 21.31 24.57
N PRO A 314 13.26 22.05 23.47
CA PRO A 314 14.43 21.81 22.64
C PRO A 314 15.75 21.78 23.43
N ALA A 315 15.92 22.69 24.39
CA ALA A 315 17.11 22.73 25.26
C ALA A 315 17.29 21.44 26.08
N SER A 316 16.19 20.89 26.62
CA SER A 316 16.20 19.62 27.34
C SER A 316 16.55 18.45 26.43
N VAL A 317 16.01 18.42 25.21
CA VAL A 317 16.35 17.40 24.21
C VAL A 317 17.82 17.45 23.85
N THR A 318 18.37 18.63 23.55
CA THR A 318 19.79 18.82 23.23
C THR A 318 20.67 18.34 24.38
N ARG A 319 20.36 18.74 25.63
CA ARG A 319 21.13 18.32 26.80
C ARG A 319 21.09 16.81 27.05
N LEU A 320 19.90 16.20 26.99
CA LEU A 320 19.71 14.76 27.23
C LEU A 320 20.35 13.90 26.12
N THR A 321 20.23 14.32 24.86
CA THR A 321 20.85 13.61 23.73
C THR A 321 22.37 13.79 23.69
N ALA A 322 22.89 14.98 24.04
CA ALA A 322 24.32 15.18 24.22
C ALA A 322 24.87 14.27 25.32
N ALA A 323 24.24 14.24 26.50
CA ALA A 323 24.66 13.37 27.61
C ALA A 323 24.69 11.89 27.23
N ALA A 324 23.78 11.43 26.36
CA ALA A 324 23.76 10.05 25.86
C ALA A 324 24.89 9.72 24.85
N LEU A 325 25.43 10.74 24.17
CA LEU A 325 26.52 10.62 23.19
C LEU A 325 27.91 10.85 23.78
N THR A 326 28.01 11.48 24.96
CA THR A 326 29.26 11.78 25.67
C THR A 326 30.11 10.57 26.12
N PRO A 327 29.54 9.44 26.60
CA PRO A 327 30.35 8.34 27.14
C PRO A 327 31.37 7.80 26.11
N PRO A 328 32.61 7.47 26.52
CA PRO A 328 33.60 6.90 25.62
C PRO A 328 33.14 5.51 25.19
N VAL A 329 32.67 5.41 23.95
CA VAL A 329 32.24 4.15 23.34
C VAL A 329 32.95 3.95 22.01
N ASP A 330 33.06 2.71 21.58
CA ASP A 330 33.66 2.40 20.29
C ASP A 330 32.92 3.12 19.14
N PRO A 331 33.61 3.42 18.02
CA PRO A 331 33.02 4.18 16.91
C PRO A 331 31.76 3.56 16.30
N ASP A 332 31.59 2.24 16.37
CA ASP A 332 30.42 1.56 15.81
C ASP A 332 29.20 1.70 16.73
N THR A 333 29.40 1.63 18.05
CA THR A 333 28.37 1.95 19.05
C THR A 333 27.97 3.42 19.01
N ARG A 334 28.95 4.34 18.88
CA ARG A 334 28.66 5.77 18.69
C ARG A 334 27.84 6.02 17.43
N ARG A 335 28.19 5.36 16.32
CA ARG A 335 27.46 5.44 15.05
C ARG A 335 26.01 4.97 15.19
N LYS A 336 25.77 3.82 15.84
CA LYS A 336 24.42 3.32 16.07
C LYS A 336 23.61 4.32 16.89
N ARG A 337 24.15 4.82 18.01
CA ARG A 337 23.47 5.82 18.85
C ARG A 337 23.11 7.08 18.08
N LEU A 338 24.05 7.61 17.29
CA LEU A 338 23.80 8.76 16.44
C LEU A 338 22.65 8.51 15.48
N GLN A 339 22.56 7.32 14.86
CA GLN A 339 21.49 7.00 13.90
C GLN A 339 20.06 7.01 14.46
N ALA A 340 19.82 6.78 15.76
CA ALA A 340 18.48 7.09 16.29
C ALA A 340 18.33 8.49 16.82
N LEU A 341 19.38 9.04 17.39
CA LEU A 341 19.30 10.36 17.97
C LEU A 341 19.34 11.44 16.89
N GLU A 342 19.70 11.14 15.64
CA GLU A 342 19.83 12.12 14.55
C GLU A 342 18.55 12.94 14.30
N LYS A 343 17.37 12.34 14.50
CA LYS A 343 16.09 13.06 14.40
C LYS A 343 15.91 14.08 15.53
N HIS A 344 16.68 13.90 16.59
CA HIS A 344 16.64 14.61 17.85
C HIS A 344 17.81 15.56 18.10
N LEU A 345 18.74 15.68 17.15
CA LEU A 345 19.84 16.64 17.19
C LEU A 345 19.50 17.87 16.36
N ASP A 346 20.03 19.03 16.74
CA ASP A 346 20.04 20.19 15.85
C ASP A 346 21.10 20.03 14.75
N LEU A 347 21.05 20.89 13.74
CA LEU A 347 21.94 20.78 12.57
C LEU A 347 23.43 20.96 12.94
N ALA A 348 23.74 21.85 13.88
CA ALA A 348 25.12 22.13 14.28
C ALA A 348 25.72 20.94 15.03
N GLN A 349 24.97 20.37 15.97
CA GLN A 349 25.36 19.19 16.72
C GLN A 349 25.46 17.97 15.81
N LEU A 350 24.51 17.77 14.88
CA LEU A 350 24.57 16.67 13.93
C LEU A 350 25.79 16.76 13.00
N ARG A 351 26.16 17.97 12.53
CA ARG A 351 27.38 18.19 11.74
C ARG A 351 28.64 17.87 12.54
N SER A 352 28.74 18.39 13.76
CA SER A 352 29.86 18.11 14.66
C SER A 352 30.02 16.60 14.93
N GLU A 353 28.92 15.88 15.18
CA GLU A 353 28.96 14.43 15.40
C GLU A 353 29.30 13.66 14.11
N HIS A 354 28.83 14.10 12.94
CA HIS A 354 29.26 13.52 11.65
C HIS A 354 30.74 13.75 11.37
N GLU A 355 31.28 14.92 11.74
CA GLU A 355 32.71 15.24 11.63
C GLU A 355 33.54 14.38 12.58
N ALA A 356 33.11 14.22 13.84
CA ALA A 356 33.76 13.36 14.83
C ALA A 356 33.81 11.88 14.40
N LEU A 357 32.83 11.41 13.63
CA LEU A 357 32.81 10.07 13.04
C LEU A 357 33.70 9.91 11.79
N GLY A 358 34.32 10.99 11.31
CA GLY A 358 35.19 10.98 10.12
C GLY A 358 34.45 10.71 8.81
N ALA A 359 35.19 10.46 7.72
CA ALA A 359 34.61 10.19 6.41
C ALA A 359 33.70 8.95 6.41
N ALA A 360 32.52 9.04 5.77
CA ALA A 360 31.60 7.92 5.63
C ALA A 360 32.28 6.74 4.91
N ARG A 361 32.13 5.52 5.46
CA ARG A 361 32.79 4.30 4.96
C ARG A 361 32.22 3.83 3.62
N ASP A 362 30.94 4.08 3.38
CA ASP A 362 30.28 3.71 2.13
C ASP A 362 29.23 4.74 1.64
N ARG A 363 28.71 4.54 0.42
CA ARG A 363 27.70 5.42 -0.21
C ARG A 363 26.37 5.44 0.55
N GLY A 364 25.99 4.32 1.16
CA GLY A 364 24.77 4.20 1.95
C GLY A 364 24.87 5.01 3.23
N GLU A 365 26.01 4.95 3.91
CA GLU A 365 26.30 5.77 5.08
C GLU A 365 26.32 7.26 4.71
N ARG A 366 26.98 7.64 3.62
CA ARG A 366 26.96 9.03 3.14
C ARG A 366 25.54 9.53 2.86
N ALA A 367 24.74 8.71 2.17
CA ALA A 367 23.35 9.04 1.89
C ALA A 367 22.51 9.15 3.17
N ALA A 368 22.72 8.26 4.15
CA ALA A 368 22.03 8.30 5.44
C ALA A 368 22.35 9.59 6.21
N ARG A 369 23.65 9.96 6.31
CA ARG A 369 24.09 11.21 6.95
C ARG A 369 23.46 12.44 6.29
N MET A 370 23.44 12.48 4.97
CA MET A 370 22.84 13.58 4.21
C MET A 370 21.31 13.64 4.34
N VAL A 371 20.62 12.50 4.40
CA VAL A 371 19.18 12.44 4.72
C VAL A 371 18.91 12.94 6.14
N ALA A 372 19.78 12.62 7.10
CA ALA A 372 19.68 13.11 8.46
C ALA A 372 19.81 14.63 8.55
N LEU A 373 20.65 15.26 7.70
CA LEU A 373 20.74 16.73 7.60
C LEU A 373 19.39 17.35 7.17
N VAL A 374 18.76 16.83 6.11
CA VAL A 374 17.42 17.29 5.68
C VAL A 374 16.38 17.10 6.77
N ARG A 375 16.44 15.97 7.50
CA ARG A 375 15.54 15.71 8.62
C ARG A 375 15.73 16.71 9.76
N SER A 376 16.97 17.07 10.08
CA SER A 376 17.27 18.03 11.16
C SER A 376 16.65 19.40 10.89
N LEU A 377 16.47 19.79 9.61
CA LEU A 377 15.80 21.05 9.23
C LEU A 377 14.40 21.17 9.81
N ARG A 378 13.66 20.09 10.06
CA ARG A 378 12.29 20.11 10.63
C ARG A 378 12.17 20.86 11.97
N ARG A 379 13.29 21.14 12.64
CA ARG A 379 13.36 21.75 13.97
C ARG A 379 13.38 23.28 13.98
N GLY A 380 13.09 23.91 12.84
CA GLY A 380 12.99 25.37 12.75
C GLY A 380 14.27 26.06 12.30
N ALA A 381 15.08 25.40 11.46
CA ALA A 381 16.21 26.04 10.79
C ALA A 381 15.76 27.24 9.96
N ASP A 382 16.61 28.27 9.88
CA ASP A 382 16.35 29.44 9.05
C ASP A 382 16.36 29.08 7.54
N PRO A 383 15.75 29.93 6.70
CA PRO A 383 15.70 29.75 5.25
C PRO A 383 17.04 29.51 4.53
N ALA A 384 18.08 30.27 4.89
CA ALA A 384 19.39 30.18 4.23
C ALA A 384 20.07 28.84 4.58
N THR A 385 19.91 28.40 5.82
CA THR A 385 20.33 27.09 6.29
C THR A 385 19.60 25.96 5.57
N CYS A 386 18.29 26.09 5.31
CA CYS A 386 17.54 25.12 4.53
C CYS A 386 18.07 25.01 3.08
N ALA A 387 18.32 26.15 2.42
CA ALA A 387 18.86 26.18 1.06
C ALA A 387 20.26 25.57 0.98
N SER A 388 21.14 25.91 1.94
CA SER A 388 22.51 25.36 2.03
C SER A 388 22.50 23.83 2.18
N VAL A 389 21.66 23.29 3.05
CA VAL A 389 21.55 21.83 3.26
C VAL A 389 21.02 21.14 2.00
N LEU A 390 20.11 21.74 1.24
CA LEU A 390 19.61 21.12 0.01
C LEU A 390 20.67 21.09 -1.10
N VAL A 391 21.53 22.11 -1.20
CA VAL A 391 22.70 22.07 -2.09
C VAL A 391 23.66 20.96 -1.65
N GLU A 392 23.90 20.83 -0.34
CA GLU A 392 24.76 19.76 0.20
C GLU A 392 24.22 18.36 -0.15
N VAL A 393 22.90 18.18 -0.17
CA VAL A 393 22.22 16.89 -0.39
C VAL A 393 22.00 16.58 -1.88
N GLU A 394 22.38 17.50 -2.79
CA GLU A 394 22.28 17.32 -4.24
C GLU A 394 22.79 15.94 -4.73
N PRO A 395 23.97 15.45 -4.31
CA PRO A 395 24.47 14.16 -4.75
C PRO A 395 23.56 12.97 -4.42
N VAL A 396 22.77 13.07 -3.33
CA VAL A 396 21.91 11.97 -2.84
C VAL A 396 20.66 11.80 -3.67
N TRP A 397 20.01 12.90 -4.06
CA TRP A 397 18.83 12.80 -4.94
C TRP A 397 19.21 12.48 -6.39
N HIS A 398 20.48 12.57 -6.79
CA HIS A 398 20.94 11.98 -8.05
C HIS A 398 21.16 10.45 -7.95
N GLY A 399 21.19 9.90 -6.74
CA GLY A 399 21.39 8.48 -6.46
C GLY A 399 20.13 7.66 -6.10
N PRO A 400 20.30 6.40 -5.69
CA PRO A 400 19.20 5.47 -5.35
C PRO A 400 18.45 5.86 -4.07
N SER A 401 19.10 6.62 -3.17
CA SER A 401 18.53 7.07 -1.89
C SER A 401 17.62 8.30 -2.02
N ARG A 402 17.36 8.78 -3.24
CA ARG A 402 16.47 9.92 -3.53
C ARG A 402 15.13 9.87 -2.79
N HIS A 403 14.53 8.68 -2.73
CA HIS A 403 13.23 8.50 -2.10
C HIS A 403 13.22 8.90 -0.62
N LEU A 404 14.34 8.75 0.08
CA LEU A 404 14.47 9.18 1.46
C LEU A 404 14.48 10.71 1.55
N VAL A 405 15.23 11.38 0.68
CA VAL A 405 15.27 12.86 0.64
C VAL A 405 13.90 13.45 0.28
N MET A 406 13.20 12.89 -0.70
CA MET A 406 11.84 13.33 -1.06
C MET A 406 10.84 13.12 0.08
N ALA A 407 10.98 12.04 0.84
CA ALA A 407 10.17 11.79 2.03
C ALA A 407 10.40 12.87 3.09
N GLU A 408 11.65 13.23 3.36
CA GLU A 408 11.98 14.27 4.35
C GLU A 408 11.53 15.67 3.91
N LEU A 409 11.72 16.01 2.64
CA LEU A 409 11.26 17.27 2.05
C LEU A 409 9.73 17.45 2.15
N ALA A 410 8.97 16.37 1.96
CA ALA A 410 7.51 16.40 2.03
C ALA A 410 6.97 16.72 3.44
N GLU A 411 7.81 16.60 4.46
CA GLU A 411 7.45 16.74 5.87
C GLU A 411 7.94 18.07 6.48
N LEU A 412 8.68 18.91 5.75
CA LEU A 412 9.09 20.25 6.20
C LEU A 412 7.90 21.18 6.41
N SER A 413 7.95 22.13 7.34
CA SER A 413 6.85 23.07 7.64
C SER A 413 6.60 24.09 6.51
N ASP A 414 5.40 24.69 6.43
CA ASP A 414 5.05 25.65 5.38
C ASP A 414 6.04 26.83 5.31
N ARG A 415 6.49 27.32 6.47
CA ARG A 415 7.48 28.41 6.58
C ARG A 415 8.84 28.05 5.97
N GLN A 416 9.24 26.79 6.05
CA GLN A 416 10.53 26.32 5.53
C GLN A 416 10.44 26.03 4.02
N VAL A 417 9.32 25.45 3.62
CA VAL A 417 9.02 25.10 2.23
C VAL A 417 8.88 26.35 1.34
N SER A 418 8.37 27.47 1.89
CA SER A 418 8.19 28.74 1.16
C SER A 418 9.49 29.46 0.81
N GLU A 419 10.59 29.16 1.45
CA GLU A 419 11.83 29.91 1.27
C GLU A 419 12.92 29.13 0.52
N ILE A 420 12.73 27.81 0.32
CA ILE A 420 13.61 27.00 -0.52
C ILE A 420 13.62 27.57 -1.95
N PRO A 421 14.76 27.84 -2.59
CA PRO A 421 14.77 28.36 -3.96
C PRO A 421 14.01 27.46 -4.94
N VAL A 422 13.22 28.05 -5.84
CA VAL A 422 12.47 27.30 -6.87
C VAL A 422 13.40 26.42 -7.71
N GLN A 423 14.63 26.88 -7.94
CA GLN A 423 15.65 26.12 -8.65
C GLN A 423 16.02 24.82 -7.93
N ALA A 424 16.15 24.82 -6.60
CA ALA A 424 16.42 23.62 -5.82
C ALA A 424 15.26 22.61 -5.92
N TYR A 425 14.01 23.09 -5.89
CA TYR A 425 12.85 22.24 -6.17
C TYR A 425 12.89 21.68 -7.59
N ARG A 426 13.13 22.53 -8.58
CA ARG A 426 13.20 22.14 -9.99
C ARG A 426 14.22 21.03 -10.20
N ASP A 427 15.43 21.17 -9.68
CA ASP A 427 16.50 20.20 -9.89
C ASP A 427 16.21 18.88 -9.19
N ALA A 428 15.72 18.92 -7.95
CA ALA A 428 15.33 17.73 -7.20
C ALA A 428 14.16 16.98 -7.86
N LEU A 429 13.10 17.69 -8.27
CA LEU A 429 11.87 17.10 -8.80
C LEU A 429 12.02 16.62 -10.23
N LEU A 430 12.70 17.39 -11.09
CA LEU A 430 12.98 16.97 -12.46
C LEU A 430 13.86 15.73 -12.46
N THR A 431 14.87 15.67 -11.59
CA THR A 431 15.68 14.46 -11.41
C THR A 431 14.83 13.28 -10.93
N THR A 432 13.89 13.54 -10.01
CA THR A 432 12.94 12.52 -9.51
C THR A 432 12.07 11.97 -10.62
N VAL A 433 11.45 12.83 -11.43
CA VAL A 433 10.56 12.45 -12.54
C VAL A 433 11.36 11.78 -13.65
N GLN A 434 12.53 12.28 -14.03
CA GLN A 434 13.31 11.73 -15.13
C GLN A 434 13.97 10.39 -14.80
N SER A 435 14.24 10.12 -13.53
CA SER A 435 14.89 8.88 -13.13
C SER A 435 13.96 7.68 -13.21
N ARG A 436 14.34 6.67 -13.99
CA ARG A 436 13.66 5.36 -14.06
C ARG A 436 13.60 4.61 -12.71
N GLU A 437 14.55 4.88 -11.80
CA GLU A 437 14.60 4.26 -10.47
C GLU A 437 13.56 4.84 -9.48
N SER A 438 12.93 5.96 -9.81
CA SER A 438 11.84 6.54 -8.99
C SER A 438 10.56 5.71 -9.14
N ASN A 439 9.90 5.43 -8.02
CA ASN A 439 8.64 4.68 -7.99
C ASN A 439 7.46 5.62 -7.65
N ALA A 440 6.25 5.07 -7.68
CA ALA A 440 5.01 5.81 -7.37
C ALA A 440 5.04 6.48 -5.99
N THR A 441 5.66 5.85 -4.99
CA THR A 441 5.77 6.39 -3.63
C THR A 441 6.68 7.61 -3.58
N THR A 442 7.84 7.55 -4.25
CA THR A 442 8.77 8.68 -4.36
C THR A 442 8.12 9.86 -5.07
N LEU A 443 7.39 9.60 -6.15
CA LEU A 443 6.69 10.64 -6.90
C LEU A 443 5.51 11.24 -6.09
N ALA A 444 4.81 10.44 -5.29
CA ALA A 444 3.79 10.95 -4.38
C ALA A 444 4.35 11.85 -3.26
N GLN A 445 5.55 11.53 -2.76
CA GLN A 445 6.26 12.39 -1.78
C GLN A 445 6.69 13.71 -2.43
N ALA A 446 7.26 13.65 -3.63
CA ALA A 446 7.58 14.82 -4.44
C ALA A 446 6.33 15.69 -4.69
N GLU A 447 5.21 15.08 -5.07
CA GLU A 447 3.93 15.77 -5.24
C GLU A 447 3.49 16.51 -3.98
N ARG A 448 3.57 15.84 -2.81
CA ARG A 448 3.19 16.42 -1.51
C ARG A 448 4.06 17.63 -1.15
N ALA A 449 5.37 17.52 -1.32
CA ALA A 449 6.32 18.61 -1.05
C ALA A 449 6.00 19.86 -1.92
N VAL A 450 5.75 19.67 -3.21
CA VAL A 450 5.44 20.77 -4.13
C VAL A 450 4.10 21.40 -3.84
N ARG A 451 3.06 20.60 -3.57
CA ARG A 451 1.74 21.14 -3.21
C ARG A 451 1.82 22.04 -1.97
N LYS A 452 2.60 21.63 -0.98
CA LYS A 452 2.87 22.43 0.22
C LYS A 452 3.57 23.75 -0.11
N ALA A 453 4.55 23.70 -1.03
CA ALA A 453 5.28 24.89 -1.48
C ALA A 453 4.39 25.88 -2.24
N ILE A 454 3.49 25.36 -3.09
CA ILE A 454 2.49 26.17 -3.80
C ILE A 454 1.56 26.85 -2.79
N GLY A 455 1.00 26.09 -1.84
CA GLY A 455 0.11 26.63 -0.81
C GLY A 455 0.77 27.75 -0.01
N SER A 456 2.02 27.57 0.39
CA SER A 456 2.76 28.60 1.13
C SER A 456 3.15 29.81 0.28
N ALA A 457 3.49 29.62 -0.99
CA ALA A 457 3.76 30.73 -1.92
C ALA A 457 2.49 31.58 -2.16
N ILE A 458 1.32 30.94 -2.27
CA ILE A 458 0.02 31.61 -2.39
C ILE A 458 -0.31 32.40 -1.12
N LEU A 459 -0.15 31.80 0.07
CA LEU A 459 -0.40 32.49 1.35
C LEU A 459 0.48 33.73 1.57
N ARG A 460 1.60 33.83 0.86
CA ARG A 460 2.55 34.95 0.92
C ARG A 460 2.45 35.89 -0.29
N ASP A 461 1.41 35.74 -1.10
CA ASP A 461 1.17 36.52 -2.32
C ASP A 461 2.33 36.47 -3.34
N SER A 462 3.12 35.39 -3.31
CA SER A 462 4.24 35.18 -4.23
C SER A 462 3.78 34.44 -5.47
N VAL A 463 3.03 35.15 -6.32
CA VAL A 463 2.31 34.52 -7.43
C VAL A 463 3.24 33.90 -8.47
N THR A 464 4.35 34.57 -8.78
CA THR A 464 5.41 34.06 -9.66
C THR A 464 5.95 32.72 -9.20
N ARG A 465 6.18 32.58 -7.89
CA ARG A 465 6.71 31.37 -7.28
C ARG A 465 5.67 30.25 -7.30
N ALA A 466 4.42 30.57 -6.97
CA ALA A 466 3.31 29.62 -7.03
C ALA A 466 3.14 29.06 -8.45
N ALA A 467 3.19 29.93 -9.47
CA ALA A 467 3.13 29.55 -10.88
C ALA A 467 4.26 28.58 -11.26
N GLN A 468 5.52 28.91 -10.94
CA GLN A 468 6.67 28.06 -11.25
C GLN A 468 6.60 26.69 -10.57
N LEU A 469 6.16 26.64 -9.30
CA LEU A 469 5.97 25.38 -8.57
C LEU A 469 4.79 24.57 -9.13
N LEU A 470 3.73 25.22 -9.62
CA LEU A 470 2.58 24.56 -10.22
C LEU A 470 2.99 23.73 -11.45
N GLY A 471 3.85 24.23 -12.34
CA GLY A 471 4.31 23.40 -13.47
C GLY A 471 5.12 22.20 -13.06
N LEU A 472 5.93 22.33 -11.99
CA LEU A 472 6.65 21.17 -11.44
C LEU A 472 5.65 20.12 -10.93
N LEU A 473 4.54 20.54 -10.30
CA LEU A 473 3.48 19.64 -9.85
C LEU A 473 2.80 18.90 -11.01
N VAL A 474 2.47 19.61 -12.10
CA VAL A 474 1.83 18.97 -13.26
C VAL A 474 2.77 17.94 -13.89
N GLN A 475 4.07 18.23 -13.96
CA GLN A 475 5.06 17.26 -14.46
C GLN A 475 5.16 15.99 -13.61
N VAL A 476 5.06 16.11 -12.28
CA VAL A 476 5.02 14.93 -11.39
C VAL A 476 3.75 14.12 -11.63
N ARG A 477 2.57 14.75 -11.72
CA ARG A 477 1.28 14.06 -11.91
C ARG A 477 1.08 13.45 -13.30
N LEU A 478 1.73 14.02 -14.30
CA LEU A 478 1.74 13.44 -15.63
C LEU A 478 2.54 12.14 -15.72
N ASP A 479 3.47 11.90 -14.81
CA ASP A 479 4.32 10.73 -14.88
C ASP A 479 3.45 9.45 -14.88
N PRO A 480 3.60 8.57 -15.87
CA PRO A 480 2.79 7.36 -15.98
C PRO A 480 2.79 6.56 -14.68
N ARG A 481 3.90 6.52 -13.93
CA ARG A 481 4.07 5.73 -12.70
C ARG A 481 3.22 6.21 -11.52
N VAL A 482 2.83 7.49 -11.48
CA VAL A 482 1.93 8.02 -10.46
C VAL A 482 0.51 7.48 -10.65
N ARG A 483 0.13 7.18 -11.90
CA ARG A 483 -1.23 6.79 -12.31
C ARG A 483 -1.62 5.36 -11.91
N TRP A 484 -0.66 4.47 -11.64
CA TRP A 484 -0.91 3.04 -11.38
C TRP A 484 -1.32 2.71 -9.93
N ARG A 485 -1.52 3.71 -9.06
CA ARG A 485 -2.02 3.51 -7.68
C ARG A 485 -3.52 3.76 -7.50
N ALA A 486 -4.22 4.28 -8.50
CA ALA A 486 -5.67 4.43 -8.46
C ALA A 486 -6.32 3.25 -9.20
N ASP A 487 -6.58 2.18 -8.46
CA ASP A 487 -7.43 1.03 -8.81
C ASP A 487 -7.09 0.21 -10.07
N LYS A 488 -6.57 -1.01 -9.82
CA LYS A 488 -6.42 -2.16 -10.74
C LYS A 488 -5.29 -2.06 -11.77
N ALA A 489 -4.17 -2.72 -11.48
CA ALA A 489 -3.28 -3.20 -12.54
C ALA A 489 -4.03 -4.22 -13.41
N PRO A 490 -3.99 -4.14 -14.76
CA PRO A 490 -4.51 -5.17 -15.63
C PRO A 490 -3.72 -6.47 -15.46
N ALA A 491 -4.40 -7.60 -15.61
CA ALA A 491 -3.78 -8.93 -15.56
C ALA A 491 -2.72 -9.10 -16.66
N PRO A 492 -1.71 -9.97 -16.46
CA PRO A 492 -0.67 -10.20 -17.47
C PRO A 492 -1.29 -10.69 -18.78
N GLY A 493 -1.08 -9.97 -19.88
CA GLY A 493 -1.53 -10.37 -21.23
C GLY A 493 -2.56 -9.45 -21.90
N GLN A 494 -3.19 -8.53 -21.17
CA GLN A 494 -3.98 -7.47 -21.81
C GLN A 494 -3.07 -6.33 -22.25
N LYS A 495 -2.97 -6.09 -23.58
CA LYS A 495 -2.43 -4.83 -24.10
C LYS A 495 -3.31 -3.70 -23.56
N PRO A 496 -2.74 -2.64 -22.95
CA PRO A 496 -3.53 -1.49 -22.56
C PRO A 496 -4.12 -0.88 -23.83
N SER A 497 -5.45 -0.89 -23.94
CA SER A 497 -6.12 0.00 -24.89
C SER A 497 -5.74 1.43 -24.49
N MET A 498 -5.22 2.23 -25.44
CA MET A 498 -4.96 3.65 -25.22
C MET A 498 -6.25 4.44 -24.90
N GLU A 499 -7.43 3.84 -25.05
CA GLU A 499 -8.74 4.49 -24.87
C GLU A 499 -9.17 4.63 -23.40
N VAL A 500 -8.49 3.98 -22.44
CA VAL A 500 -8.82 4.05 -20.99
C VAL A 500 -7.81 4.91 -20.21
N LEU A 501 -7.06 5.78 -20.88
CA LEU A 501 -6.31 6.84 -20.19
C LEU A 501 -7.31 7.94 -19.78
N PRO A 502 -7.48 8.27 -18.48
CA PRO A 502 -8.14 9.51 -18.12
C PRO A 502 -7.35 10.63 -18.77
N ASN A 503 -8.02 11.35 -19.66
CA ASN A 503 -7.46 12.43 -20.44
C ASN A 503 -6.65 13.37 -19.50
N PRO A 504 -5.38 13.72 -19.81
CA PRO A 504 -4.64 14.75 -19.08
C PRO A 504 -5.47 16.02 -18.79
N LEU A 505 -6.41 16.35 -19.70
CA LEU A 505 -7.42 17.40 -19.58
C LEU A 505 -8.33 17.24 -18.36
N ARG A 506 -8.71 16.01 -17.99
CA ARG A 506 -9.61 15.71 -16.86
C ARG A 506 -8.90 15.83 -15.50
N ILE A 507 -7.60 15.51 -15.46
CA ILE A 507 -6.76 15.65 -14.26
C ILE A 507 -6.39 17.12 -14.04
N ALA A 508 -6.01 17.83 -15.11
CA ALA A 508 -5.74 19.26 -15.07
C ALA A 508 -7.02 20.05 -14.72
N GLY A 509 -8.15 19.71 -15.32
CA GLY A 509 -9.46 20.28 -14.98
C GLY A 509 -9.90 19.98 -13.55
N GLY A 510 -9.65 18.77 -13.04
CA GLY A 510 -9.93 18.43 -11.64
C GLY A 510 -9.04 19.18 -10.65
N LEU A 511 -7.76 19.40 -10.98
CA LEU A 511 -6.83 20.17 -10.15
C LEU A 511 -7.14 21.67 -10.18
N ALA A 512 -7.44 22.20 -11.36
CA ALA A 512 -7.87 23.58 -11.56
C ALA A 512 -9.20 23.84 -10.86
N ALA A 513 -10.18 22.92 -10.96
CA ALA A 513 -11.44 23.03 -10.24
C ALA A 513 -11.26 22.91 -8.72
N GLN A 514 -10.34 22.08 -8.22
CA GLN A 514 -10.02 21.99 -6.79
C GLN A 514 -9.32 23.25 -6.26
N LEU A 515 -8.44 23.86 -7.07
CA LEU A 515 -7.82 25.15 -6.75
C LEU A 515 -8.85 26.29 -6.83
N HIS A 516 -9.72 26.30 -7.86
CA HIS A 516 -10.77 27.31 -8.01
C HIS A 516 -11.81 27.21 -6.89
N ALA A 517 -12.23 25.99 -6.52
CA ALA A 517 -13.17 25.74 -5.43
C ALA A 517 -12.58 26.00 -4.04
N ALA A 518 -11.26 25.86 -3.85
CA ALA A 518 -10.61 26.20 -2.58
C ALA A 518 -10.45 27.73 -2.37
N TYR A 519 -10.62 28.53 -3.43
CA TYR A 519 -10.23 29.94 -3.45
C TYR A 519 -11.25 30.85 -4.16
N GLU A 520 -12.55 30.57 -4.07
CA GLU A 520 -13.59 31.55 -4.43
C GLU A 520 -13.29 32.89 -3.73
N GLY A 521 -12.83 33.89 -4.49
CA GLY A 521 -12.60 35.25 -4.01
C GLY A 521 -11.22 35.87 -4.31
N VAL A 522 -10.19 35.09 -4.66
CA VAL A 522 -8.86 35.67 -5.01
C VAL A 522 -8.77 35.84 -6.53
N ARG A 523 -9.01 37.07 -7.01
CA ARG A 523 -8.76 37.43 -8.41
C ARG A 523 -7.26 37.38 -8.70
N LEU A 524 -6.82 36.35 -9.43
CA LEU A 524 -5.47 36.27 -10.02
C LEU A 524 -5.35 37.15 -11.28
N GLU A 525 -5.89 38.37 -11.24
CA GLU A 525 -5.77 39.35 -12.33
C GLU A 525 -4.30 39.81 -12.41
N GLY A 526 -3.61 39.46 -13.51
CA GLY A 526 -2.21 39.85 -13.76
C GLY A 526 -1.22 38.69 -13.95
N THR A 527 -1.65 37.44 -13.83
CA THR A 527 -0.76 36.26 -13.76
C THR A 527 -0.69 35.46 -15.07
N THR A 528 -1.53 35.82 -16.03
CA THR A 528 -1.64 35.24 -17.38
C THR A 528 -0.31 35.15 -18.13
N PRO A 529 0.60 36.15 -18.08
CA PRO A 529 1.88 36.07 -18.79
C PRO A 529 2.91 35.16 -18.12
N MET A 530 2.76 34.85 -16.82
CA MET A 530 3.78 34.15 -16.03
C MET A 530 3.54 32.64 -15.91
N LEU A 531 2.33 32.18 -16.23
CA LEU A 531 1.95 30.75 -16.26
C LEU A 531 2.27 30.09 -17.62
N GLY A 532 2.36 30.87 -18.69
CA GLY A 532 2.72 30.41 -20.04
C GLY A 532 4.03 29.61 -20.08
N PRO A 533 5.16 30.12 -19.57
CA PRO A 533 6.46 29.43 -19.67
C PRO A 533 6.54 28.11 -18.89
N VAL A 534 5.60 27.89 -17.97
CA VAL A 534 5.59 26.77 -17.02
C VAL A 534 4.72 25.61 -17.52
N ALA A 535 3.75 25.89 -18.40
CA ALA A 535 2.94 24.91 -19.14
C ALA A 535 3.59 24.47 -20.47
N VAL A 536 4.46 25.32 -21.03
CA VAL A 536 5.08 25.11 -22.34
C VAL A 536 6.08 23.94 -22.31
N GLY A 537 5.78 22.91 -23.10
CA GLY A 537 6.80 21.97 -23.62
C GLY A 537 6.64 20.48 -23.35
N ARG A 538 5.54 20.02 -22.73
CA ARG A 538 5.30 18.57 -22.52
C ARG A 538 3.85 18.07 -22.65
N PHE A 539 2.90 18.94 -23.01
CA PHE A 539 1.50 18.59 -23.21
C PHE A 539 1.12 18.72 -24.69
N GLU A 540 0.03 18.07 -25.12
CA GLU A 540 -0.59 18.39 -26.41
C GLU A 540 -1.13 19.85 -26.38
N PRO A 541 -1.06 20.59 -27.49
CA PRO A 541 -1.43 22.02 -27.55
C PRO A 541 -2.84 22.31 -27.01
N GLU A 542 -3.74 21.35 -27.17
CA GLU A 542 -5.12 21.43 -26.66
C GLU A 542 -5.17 21.41 -25.14
N ALA A 543 -4.29 20.66 -24.47
CA ALA A 543 -4.22 20.63 -23.00
C ALA A 543 -3.55 21.86 -22.40
N GLU A 544 -2.61 22.44 -23.12
CA GLU A 544 -1.96 23.70 -22.76
C GLU A 544 -2.95 24.88 -22.86
N ARG A 545 -3.69 24.96 -23.98
CA ARG A 545 -4.74 25.95 -24.22
C ARG A 545 -5.90 25.79 -23.23
N LEU A 546 -6.33 24.56 -22.94
CA LEU A 546 -7.39 24.29 -21.96
C LEU A 546 -6.96 24.61 -20.53
N LEU A 547 -5.70 24.37 -20.15
CA LEU A 547 -5.15 24.76 -18.84
C LEU A 547 -5.13 26.27 -18.68
N LEU A 548 -4.69 27.00 -19.72
CA LEU A 548 -4.75 28.45 -19.77
C LEU A 548 -6.19 28.97 -19.69
N ASP A 549 -7.12 28.39 -20.47
CA ASP A 549 -8.53 28.78 -20.44
C ASP A 549 -9.18 28.49 -19.07
N LEU A 550 -8.89 27.33 -18.46
CA LEU A 550 -9.39 26.95 -17.13
C LEU A 550 -8.79 27.80 -15.99
N LEU A 551 -7.52 28.19 -16.07
CA LEU A 551 -6.85 29.07 -15.09
C LEU A 551 -7.33 30.52 -15.22
N LEU A 552 -7.77 30.94 -16.41
CA LEU A 552 -8.34 32.25 -16.68
C LEU A 552 -9.87 32.32 -16.48
N GLY A 553 -10.49 31.24 -15.97
CA GLY A 553 -11.94 31.17 -15.78
C GLY A 553 -12.75 31.18 -17.08
N ARG A 554 -12.12 30.93 -18.23
CA ARG A 554 -12.75 30.88 -19.55
C ARG A 554 -13.26 29.46 -19.79
N THR A 555 -14.58 29.33 -20.00
CA THR A 555 -15.14 28.07 -20.48
C THR A 555 -14.64 27.82 -21.91
N PRO A 556 -14.06 26.65 -22.21
CA PRO A 556 -13.55 26.36 -23.54
C PRO A 556 -14.74 26.29 -24.51
N LYS A 557 -14.92 27.35 -25.30
CA LYS A 557 -15.81 27.32 -26.46
C LYS A 557 -15.04 26.62 -27.57
N ALA A 558 -15.44 25.40 -27.91
CA ALA A 558 -15.07 24.83 -29.19
C ALA A 558 -15.54 25.81 -30.29
N PRO A 559 -14.65 26.36 -31.14
CA PRO A 559 -15.09 27.16 -32.26
C PRO A 559 -16.00 26.28 -33.12
N ARG A 560 -17.26 26.70 -33.27
CA ARG A 560 -18.10 26.16 -34.35
C ARG A 560 -17.46 26.63 -35.66
N PRO A 561 -17.29 25.76 -36.66
CA PRO A 561 -16.85 26.23 -37.96
C PRO A 561 -17.89 27.23 -38.50
N PRO A 562 -17.49 28.44 -38.92
CA PRO A 562 -18.37 29.29 -39.72
C PRO A 562 -18.70 28.58 -41.04
N ARG A 563 -19.89 28.84 -41.57
CA ARG A 563 -20.32 28.36 -42.89
C ARG A 563 -19.68 29.12 -44.05
N GLU A 564 -18.84 30.11 -43.77
CA GLU A 564 -18.20 31.00 -44.75
C GLU A 564 -16.78 30.53 -45.11
N PRO A 565 -16.31 30.80 -46.35
CA PRO A 565 -14.99 30.39 -46.79
C PRO A 565 -13.89 31.01 -45.91
N VAL A 566 -12.98 30.15 -45.43
CA VAL A 566 -11.82 30.56 -44.63
C VAL A 566 -10.89 31.38 -45.52
N THR A 567 -10.65 32.65 -45.17
CA THR A 567 -9.69 33.51 -45.90
C THR A 567 -8.40 33.67 -45.10
N CYS A 568 -7.25 33.62 -45.78
CA CYS A 568 -5.95 33.88 -45.17
C CYS A 568 -5.63 35.37 -45.05
N GLY A 569 -6.59 36.27 -45.28
CA GLY A 569 -6.39 37.74 -45.26
C GLY A 569 -6.70 38.42 -43.92
N GLY A 570 -7.28 37.70 -42.94
CA GLY A 570 -7.68 38.26 -41.65
C GLY A 570 -6.55 38.50 -40.63
N PRO A 571 -6.86 39.03 -39.43
CA PRO A 571 -5.92 39.13 -38.32
C PRO A 571 -5.31 37.77 -37.97
N LEU A 572 -4.02 37.74 -37.64
CA LEU A 572 -3.29 36.48 -37.41
C LEU A 572 -3.96 35.59 -36.35
N ASP A 573 -4.45 36.16 -35.25
CA ASP A 573 -5.11 35.42 -34.17
C ASP A 573 -6.37 34.68 -34.62
N GLU A 574 -7.11 35.26 -35.58
CA GLU A 574 -8.27 34.62 -36.19
C GLU A 574 -7.84 33.53 -37.16
N VAL A 575 -6.86 33.83 -38.02
CA VAL A 575 -6.27 32.86 -38.97
C VAL A 575 -5.73 31.63 -38.24
N MET A 576 -5.04 31.81 -37.11
CA MET A 576 -4.50 30.75 -36.27
C MET A 576 -5.56 29.78 -35.72
N GLY A 577 -6.80 30.25 -35.55
CA GLY A 577 -7.95 29.39 -35.20
C GLY A 577 -8.35 28.41 -36.31
N TYR A 578 -8.06 28.76 -37.57
CA TYR A 578 -8.45 27.99 -38.76
C TYR A 578 -7.27 27.25 -39.41
N VAL A 579 -6.03 27.47 -38.97
CA VAL A 579 -4.82 26.78 -39.48
C VAL A 579 -4.96 25.24 -39.53
N PRO A 580 -5.57 24.55 -38.55
CA PRO A 580 -5.80 23.11 -38.66
C PRO A 580 -6.69 22.71 -39.86
N GLU A 581 -7.69 23.54 -40.19
CA GLU A 581 -8.61 23.31 -41.30
C GLU A 581 -7.96 23.67 -42.64
N ILE A 582 -7.27 24.81 -42.73
CA ILE A 582 -6.48 25.23 -43.89
C ILE A 582 -5.45 24.15 -44.24
N SER A 583 -4.72 23.64 -43.25
CA SER A 583 -3.66 22.67 -43.46
C SER A 583 -4.15 21.28 -43.88
N LEU A 584 -5.38 20.88 -43.54
CA LEU A 584 -5.92 19.53 -43.79
C LEU A 584 -6.92 19.44 -44.95
N LYS A 585 -7.74 20.48 -45.18
CA LYS A 585 -8.86 20.48 -46.13
C LYS A 585 -8.67 21.45 -47.29
N GLU A 586 -8.10 22.64 -47.03
CA GLU A 586 -7.96 23.72 -48.02
C GLU A 586 -6.49 23.97 -48.39
N THR A 587 -5.80 22.92 -48.85
CA THR A 587 -4.36 22.94 -49.11
C THR A 587 -3.91 23.97 -50.16
N ALA A 588 -4.84 24.49 -50.97
CA ALA A 588 -4.55 25.57 -51.93
C ALA A 588 -4.23 26.90 -51.23
N LEU A 589 -4.78 27.14 -50.03
CA LEU A 589 -4.57 28.36 -49.24
C LEU A 589 -3.30 28.31 -48.37
N VAL A 590 -2.56 27.20 -48.39
CA VAL A 590 -1.32 27.03 -47.61
C VAL A 590 -0.21 27.95 -48.12
N ASP A 591 -0.20 28.27 -49.42
CA ASP A 591 0.79 29.19 -50.00
C ASP A 591 0.59 30.60 -49.44
N GLU A 592 -0.65 31.07 -49.41
CA GLU A 592 -1.02 32.35 -48.78
C GLU A 592 -0.68 32.38 -47.29
N LEU A 593 -0.87 31.27 -46.57
CA LEU A 593 -0.50 31.16 -45.15
C LEU A 593 1.02 31.21 -44.92
N LEU A 594 1.82 30.58 -45.79
CA LEU A 594 3.29 30.52 -45.63
C LEU A 594 4.01 31.78 -46.13
N ASP A 595 3.39 32.52 -47.06
CA ASP A 595 3.94 33.74 -47.68
C ASP A 595 3.54 35.02 -46.92
N ARG A 596 2.76 34.89 -45.84
CA ARG A 596 2.41 35.99 -44.95
C ARG A 596 3.63 36.52 -44.20
N ASP A 597 3.94 37.80 -44.39
CA ASP A 597 5.08 38.47 -43.76
C ASP A 597 5.08 38.33 -42.22
N ASP A 598 3.89 38.38 -41.60
CA ASP A 598 3.70 38.24 -40.16
C ASP A 598 3.85 36.81 -39.63
N ILE A 599 3.86 35.81 -40.51
CA ILE A 599 4.10 34.38 -40.22
C ILE A 599 5.56 33.99 -40.48
N THR A 600 6.27 34.77 -41.30
CA THR A 600 7.73 34.60 -41.46
C THR A 600 8.54 35.06 -40.26
N ASP A 601 7.92 35.76 -39.30
CA ASP A 601 8.50 36.14 -38.01
C ASP A 601 8.70 34.91 -37.10
N PRO A 602 9.95 34.53 -36.77
CA PRO A 602 10.23 33.38 -35.91
C PRO A 602 9.69 33.54 -34.48
N HIS A 603 9.37 34.77 -34.03
CA HIS A 603 8.81 35.03 -32.70
C HIS A 603 7.35 34.61 -32.55
N LYS A 604 6.65 34.30 -33.65
CA LYS A 604 5.27 33.81 -33.64
C LYS A 604 5.21 32.29 -33.85
N THR A 605 5.69 31.56 -32.84
CA THR A 605 5.90 30.09 -32.86
C THR A 605 4.60 29.26 -32.90
N ASP A 606 3.44 29.90 -32.89
CA ASP A 606 2.12 29.26 -32.82
C ASP A 606 1.79 28.43 -34.06
N LEU A 607 2.37 28.77 -35.23
CA LEU A 607 2.25 27.95 -36.45
C LEU A 607 2.82 26.54 -36.26
N VAL A 608 3.95 26.43 -35.53
CA VAL A 608 4.59 25.17 -35.17
C VAL A 608 3.76 24.38 -34.16
N ALA A 609 2.75 24.95 -33.53
CA ALA A 609 1.79 24.21 -32.71
C ALA A 609 0.55 23.81 -33.52
N ALA A 610 0.00 24.74 -34.30
CA ALA A 610 -1.31 24.63 -34.93
C ALA A 610 -1.41 23.63 -36.09
N ILE A 611 -0.32 23.38 -36.82
CA ILE A 611 -0.35 22.45 -37.97
C ILE A 611 -0.21 21.01 -37.47
N SER A 612 -1.11 20.10 -37.86
CA SER A 612 -0.98 18.68 -37.50
C SER A 612 0.24 18.03 -38.19
N PRO A 613 0.99 17.11 -37.56
CA PRO A 613 2.09 16.39 -38.21
C PRO A 613 1.69 15.64 -39.48
N SER A 614 0.43 15.23 -39.61
CA SER A 614 -0.08 14.52 -40.79
C SER A 614 -0.48 15.46 -41.95
N ALA A 615 -0.66 16.75 -41.70
CA ALA A 615 -1.12 17.72 -42.70
C ALA A 615 -0.09 17.96 -43.83
N PRO A 616 1.23 18.13 -43.56
CA PRO A 616 2.23 18.31 -44.61
C PRO A 616 2.32 17.17 -45.63
N GLY A 617 1.84 15.97 -45.28
CA GLY A 617 1.77 14.83 -46.19
C GLY A 617 0.87 15.07 -47.41
N ARG A 618 -0.08 16.02 -47.31
CA ARG A 618 -1.01 16.39 -48.39
C ARG A 618 -0.56 17.60 -49.22
N TRP A 619 0.48 18.29 -48.77
CA TRP A 619 0.94 19.54 -49.39
C TRP A 619 1.78 19.29 -50.65
N THR A 620 2.01 20.33 -51.45
CA THR A 620 2.94 20.26 -52.57
C THR A 620 4.40 20.18 -52.09
N PRO A 621 5.34 19.65 -52.91
CA PRO A 621 6.75 19.64 -52.54
C PRO A 621 7.37 21.02 -52.26
N SER A 622 6.86 22.10 -52.88
CA SER A 622 7.31 23.47 -52.62
C SER A 622 6.81 23.98 -51.26
N GLN A 623 5.53 23.76 -50.93
CA GLN A 623 4.94 24.07 -49.62
C GLN A 623 5.67 23.39 -48.47
N ARG A 624 5.95 22.09 -48.60
CA ARG A 624 6.74 21.34 -47.59
C ARG A 624 8.13 21.93 -47.38
N ARG A 625 8.81 22.33 -48.46
CA ARG A 625 10.14 22.94 -48.39
C ARG A 625 10.10 24.29 -47.67
N ARG A 626 9.15 25.16 -47.99
CA ARG A 626 8.95 26.45 -47.32
C ARG A 626 8.66 26.30 -45.83
N PHE A 627 7.77 25.38 -45.46
CA PHE A 627 7.48 25.10 -44.06
C PHE A 627 8.67 24.49 -43.31
N THR A 628 9.44 23.60 -43.96
CA THR A 628 10.69 23.08 -43.40
C THR A 628 11.70 24.20 -43.15
N GLN A 629 11.85 25.15 -44.07
CA GLN A 629 12.71 26.32 -43.89
C GLN A 629 12.25 27.19 -42.72
N HIS A 630 10.94 27.40 -42.53
CA HIS A 630 10.40 28.08 -41.35
C HIS A 630 10.74 27.34 -40.05
N LEU A 631 10.55 26.01 -40.00
CA LEU A 631 10.93 25.20 -38.82
C LEU A 631 12.43 25.29 -38.50
N LEU A 632 13.30 25.31 -39.52
CA LEU A 632 14.75 25.48 -39.33
C LEU A 632 15.10 26.88 -38.80
N ARG A 633 14.41 27.93 -39.26
CA ARG A 633 14.55 29.29 -38.72
C ARG A 633 14.18 29.33 -37.24
N VAL A 634 13.02 28.79 -36.87
CA VAL A 634 12.57 28.70 -35.47
C VAL A 634 13.55 27.89 -34.62
N ALA A 635 14.08 26.77 -35.13
CA ALA A 635 15.05 25.96 -34.38
C ALA A 635 16.40 26.68 -34.13
N ARG A 636 16.87 27.46 -35.11
CA ARG A 636 18.14 28.22 -35.06
C ARG A 636 18.07 29.43 -34.13
N ASP A 637 16.92 30.09 -34.06
CA ASP A 637 16.78 31.37 -33.36
C ASP A 637 17.08 31.24 -31.86
N ALA A 638 18.14 31.90 -31.42
CA ALA A 638 18.60 31.85 -30.04
C ALA A 638 17.75 32.71 -29.09
N SER A 639 16.98 33.66 -29.62
CA SER A 639 16.11 34.56 -28.84
C SER A 639 14.80 33.90 -28.41
N LEU A 640 14.44 32.77 -29.04
CA LEU A 640 13.25 31.99 -28.72
C LEU A 640 13.49 31.00 -27.58
N ASP A 641 12.41 30.64 -26.88
CA ASP A 641 12.45 29.65 -25.82
C ASP A 641 12.85 28.26 -26.34
N LEU A 642 13.53 27.48 -25.48
CA LEU A 642 14.06 26.16 -25.85
C LEU A 642 12.97 25.15 -26.24
N SER A 643 11.74 25.30 -25.76
CA SER A 643 10.65 24.37 -26.06
C SER A 643 10.12 24.56 -27.47
N SER A 644 9.88 25.81 -27.90
CA SER A 644 9.49 26.13 -29.28
C SER A 644 10.53 25.61 -30.28
N ARG A 645 11.81 25.80 -29.98
CA ARG A 645 12.93 25.30 -30.78
C ARG A 645 12.97 23.78 -30.86
N VAL A 646 12.77 23.09 -29.74
CA VAL A 646 12.69 21.61 -29.67
C VAL A 646 11.49 21.09 -30.46
N ARG A 647 10.33 21.75 -30.38
CA ARG A 647 9.11 21.38 -31.12
C ARG A 647 9.32 21.51 -32.63
N ALA A 648 9.99 22.59 -33.07
CA ALA A 648 10.34 22.79 -34.46
C ALA A 648 11.23 21.66 -34.99
N VAL A 649 12.29 21.32 -34.26
CA VAL A 649 13.17 20.17 -34.58
C VAL A 649 12.39 18.86 -34.71
N GLY A 650 11.44 18.61 -33.81
CA GLY A 650 10.63 17.39 -33.82
C GLY A 650 9.77 17.21 -35.09
N ARG A 651 9.53 18.28 -35.84
CA ARG A 651 8.67 18.30 -37.04
C ARG A 651 9.44 18.34 -38.36
N VAL A 652 10.76 18.58 -38.34
CA VAL A 652 11.57 18.52 -39.55
C VAL A 652 11.72 17.04 -39.98
N GLU A 653 11.45 16.76 -41.26
CA GLU A 653 11.58 15.41 -41.85
C GLU A 653 12.92 15.20 -42.59
N ASP A 654 13.72 16.26 -42.76
CA ASP A 654 15.02 16.22 -43.45
C ASP A 654 16.17 16.09 -42.43
N ALA A 655 16.80 14.92 -42.38
CA ALA A 655 17.86 14.62 -41.43
C ALA A 655 19.18 15.37 -41.69
N PRO A 656 19.71 15.46 -42.92
CA PRO A 656 20.86 16.32 -43.24
C PRO A 656 20.72 17.74 -42.70
N LEU A 657 19.58 18.40 -42.94
CA LEU A 657 19.35 19.76 -42.45
C LEU A 657 19.33 19.88 -40.92
N LEU A 658 18.82 18.85 -40.23
CA LEU A 658 18.88 18.79 -38.76
C LEU A 658 20.30 18.58 -38.23
N LEU A 659 21.11 17.78 -38.91
CA LEU A 659 22.50 17.52 -38.52
C LEU A 659 23.38 18.77 -38.69
N GLU A 660 23.10 19.62 -39.68
CA GLU A 660 23.74 20.94 -39.82
C GLU A 660 23.46 21.88 -38.63
N LEU A 661 22.33 21.71 -37.94
CA LEU A 661 21.99 22.49 -36.74
C LEU A 661 22.71 22.00 -35.47
N LEU A 662 23.21 20.77 -35.49
CA LEU A 662 23.75 20.14 -34.29
C LEU A 662 24.98 20.86 -33.72
N PRO A 663 25.93 21.37 -34.53
CA PRO A 663 26.99 22.27 -34.06
C PRO A 663 26.40 23.61 -33.61
N GLY A 664 26.60 23.99 -32.34
CA GLY A 664 26.11 25.26 -31.78
C GLY A 664 24.69 25.22 -31.19
N ALA A 665 23.96 24.11 -31.32
CA ALA A 665 22.65 23.95 -30.68
C ALA A 665 22.75 23.85 -29.14
N ALA A 666 21.80 24.49 -28.44
CA ALA A 666 21.64 24.33 -27.00
C ALA A 666 21.28 22.87 -26.62
N GLY A 667 21.66 22.43 -25.42
CA GLY A 667 21.55 21.03 -24.99
C GLY A 667 20.21 20.32 -25.28
N PRO A 668 19.05 20.91 -24.94
CA PRO A 668 17.74 20.32 -25.25
C PRO A 668 17.44 20.22 -26.75
N VAL A 669 17.84 21.25 -27.52
CA VAL A 669 17.66 21.28 -28.99
C VAL A 669 18.55 20.23 -29.64
N ALA A 670 19.81 20.13 -29.24
CA ALA A 670 20.74 19.08 -29.68
C ALA A 670 20.22 17.68 -29.36
N ALA A 671 19.65 17.47 -28.16
CA ALA A 671 19.04 16.19 -27.80
C ALA A 671 17.83 15.83 -28.68
N ALA A 672 16.98 16.81 -29.00
CA ALA A 672 15.86 16.63 -29.92
C ALA A 672 16.32 16.31 -31.35
N ILE A 673 17.37 16.98 -31.83
CA ILE A 673 17.98 16.74 -33.15
C ILE A 673 18.43 15.30 -33.24
N LEU A 674 19.21 14.81 -32.27
CA LEU A 674 19.72 13.43 -32.23
C LEU A 674 18.57 12.41 -32.22
N ALA A 675 17.57 12.61 -31.37
CA ALA A 675 16.42 11.72 -31.26
C ALA A 675 15.54 11.71 -32.51
N ARG A 676 15.46 12.84 -33.24
CA ARG A 676 14.75 12.92 -34.51
C ARG A 676 15.54 12.24 -35.61
N CYS A 677 16.82 12.58 -35.78
CA CYS A 677 17.71 11.98 -36.79
C CYS A 677 17.76 10.45 -36.68
N ALA A 678 17.80 9.90 -35.46
CA ALA A 678 17.77 8.46 -35.24
C ALA A 678 16.55 7.74 -35.83
N ARG A 679 15.43 8.44 -36.02
CA ARG A 679 14.17 7.89 -36.56
C ARG A 679 14.04 8.09 -38.07
N ILE A 680 14.46 9.23 -38.59
CA ILE A 680 14.21 9.62 -39.99
C ILE A 680 15.42 9.43 -40.92
N ALA A 681 16.66 9.47 -40.40
CA ALA A 681 17.85 9.31 -41.23
C ALA A 681 18.04 7.85 -41.67
N PRO A 682 18.65 7.59 -42.85
CA PRO A 682 19.14 6.27 -43.20
C PRO A 682 20.18 5.79 -42.16
N PRO A 683 20.18 4.50 -41.80
CA PRO A 683 21.10 3.99 -40.80
C PRO A 683 22.50 3.77 -41.42
N THR A 684 23.41 4.74 -41.25
CA THR A 684 24.79 4.69 -41.79
C THR A 684 25.85 4.58 -40.70
N ALA A 685 27.06 4.16 -41.09
CA ALA A 685 28.20 4.04 -40.18
C ALA A 685 28.65 5.40 -39.63
N GLU A 686 28.56 6.46 -40.44
CA GLU A 686 28.90 7.84 -40.07
C GLU A 686 27.95 8.37 -38.98
N LEU A 687 26.65 8.14 -39.14
CA LEU A 687 25.65 8.56 -38.16
C LEU A 687 25.82 7.79 -36.84
N ARG A 688 26.17 6.51 -36.92
CA ARG A 688 26.51 5.69 -35.75
C ARG A 688 27.75 6.21 -35.02
N ARG A 689 28.81 6.60 -35.75
CA ARG A 689 30.02 7.19 -35.18
C ARG A 689 29.72 8.52 -34.48
N LEU A 690 28.88 9.37 -35.09
CA LEU A 690 28.45 10.63 -34.49
C LEU A 690 27.70 10.40 -33.17
N PHE A 691 26.73 9.49 -33.14
CA PHE A 691 25.98 9.18 -31.91
C PHE A 691 26.89 8.59 -30.84
N LEU A 692 27.82 7.71 -31.22
CA LEU A 692 28.79 7.12 -30.30
C LEU A 692 29.70 8.17 -29.67
N GLU A 693 30.26 9.09 -30.46
CA GLU A 693 31.10 10.18 -29.97
C GLU A 693 30.35 11.07 -28.96
N ARG A 694 29.09 11.40 -29.26
CA ARG A 694 28.26 12.23 -28.39
C ARG A 694 27.78 11.47 -27.15
N ALA A 695 27.57 10.17 -27.23
CA ALA A 695 27.17 9.32 -26.10
C ALA A 695 28.27 9.15 -25.04
N ARG A 696 29.54 9.39 -25.37
CA ARG A 696 30.63 9.42 -24.37
C ARG A 696 30.46 10.54 -23.36
N ARG A 697 29.86 11.66 -23.77
CA ARG A 697 29.68 12.85 -22.92
C ARG A 697 28.55 12.64 -21.90
N SER A 698 28.64 13.32 -20.77
CA SER A 698 27.58 13.34 -19.76
C SER A 698 26.45 14.33 -20.12
N GLY A 699 25.37 14.33 -19.35
CA GLY A 699 24.27 15.29 -19.51
C GLY A 699 23.16 14.87 -20.49
N VAL A 700 22.28 15.82 -20.82
CA VAL A 700 21.06 15.59 -21.61
C VAL A 700 21.38 15.11 -23.03
N VAL A 701 22.39 15.71 -23.67
CA VAL A 701 22.83 15.37 -25.03
C VAL A 701 23.38 13.95 -25.10
N GLY A 702 24.24 13.56 -24.15
CA GLY A 702 24.82 12.21 -24.12
C GLY A 702 23.76 11.11 -23.94
N ARG A 703 22.75 11.34 -23.08
CA ARG A 703 21.62 10.40 -22.91
C ARG A 703 20.77 10.28 -24.17
N ALA A 704 20.52 11.40 -24.85
CA ALA A 704 19.79 11.40 -26.11
C ALA A 704 20.58 10.70 -27.22
N ALA A 705 21.89 10.92 -27.29
CA ALA A 705 22.80 10.23 -28.21
C ALA A 705 22.82 8.71 -27.98
N MET A 706 22.85 8.27 -26.72
CA MET A 706 22.76 6.85 -26.37
C MET A 706 21.42 6.24 -26.81
N SER A 707 20.31 6.94 -26.56
CA SER A 707 18.98 6.47 -27.00
C SER A 707 18.85 6.46 -28.53
N ALA A 708 19.44 7.45 -29.20
CA ALA A 708 19.53 7.54 -30.65
C ALA A 708 20.36 6.41 -31.23
N LEU A 709 21.47 6.04 -30.59
CA LEU A 709 22.30 4.89 -30.96
C LEU A 709 21.54 3.57 -30.86
N ASP A 710 20.72 3.38 -29.82
CA ASP A 710 19.87 2.19 -29.67
C ASP A 710 18.84 2.08 -30.80
N VAL A 711 18.10 3.16 -31.09
CA VAL A 711 17.13 3.21 -32.19
C VAL A 711 17.82 2.98 -33.54
N LEU A 712 18.99 3.57 -33.76
CA LEU A 712 19.76 3.39 -34.98
C LEU A 712 20.19 1.93 -35.14
N SER A 713 20.70 1.31 -34.08
CA SER A 713 21.18 -0.08 -34.08
C SER A 713 20.04 -1.08 -34.34
N GLU A 714 18.81 -0.79 -33.92
CA GLU A 714 17.63 -1.60 -34.23
C GLU A 714 17.20 -1.50 -35.70
N ARG A 715 17.57 -0.42 -36.39
CA ARG A 715 17.24 -0.18 -37.80
C ARG A 715 18.34 -0.67 -38.76
N MET A 716 19.53 -1.02 -38.25
CA MET A 716 20.63 -1.54 -39.07
C MET A 716 20.33 -2.98 -39.52
N PRO A 717 20.63 -3.35 -40.77
CA PRO A 717 20.48 -4.73 -41.24
C PRO A 717 21.55 -5.64 -40.63
N GLY A 718 21.14 -6.84 -40.20
CA GLY A 718 22.05 -7.88 -39.68
C GLY A 718 21.96 -8.09 -38.16
N PRO A 719 22.84 -8.95 -37.60
CA PRO A 719 22.92 -9.16 -36.16
C PRO A 719 23.39 -7.87 -35.46
N LEU A 720 22.98 -7.70 -34.20
CA LEU A 720 23.33 -6.53 -33.39
C LEU A 720 24.86 -6.42 -33.23
N ASP A 721 25.44 -5.37 -33.80
CA ASP A 721 26.86 -5.03 -33.65
C ASP A 721 27.14 -4.51 -32.22
N LEU A 722 27.94 -5.26 -31.46
CA LEU A 722 28.29 -4.93 -30.08
C LEU A 722 29.51 -4.01 -29.95
N ALA A 723 30.25 -3.75 -31.03
CA ALA A 723 31.47 -2.94 -30.99
C ALA A 723 31.26 -1.51 -30.46
N PRO A 724 30.19 -0.77 -30.84
CA PRO A 724 29.91 0.56 -30.26
C PRO A 724 29.64 0.49 -28.76
N TYR A 725 28.96 -0.56 -28.30
CA TYR A 725 28.62 -0.73 -26.90
C TYR A 725 29.81 -1.18 -26.05
N ARG A 726 30.73 -1.97 -26.62
CA ARG A 726 32.03 -2.31 -26.02
C ARG A 726 32.80 -1.06 -25.65
N GLU A 727 32.91 -0.12 -26.59
CA GLU A 727 33.65 1.12 -26.37
C GLU A 727 33.03 1.95 -25.24
N LEU A 728 31.69 2.08 -25.21
CA LEU A 728 31.00 2.83 -24.16
C LEU A 728 31.09 2.15 -22.80
N LEU A 729 30.99 0.82 -22.73
CA LEU A 729 30.94 0.07 -21.47
C LEU A 729 32.31 0.05 -20.76
N LEU A 730 33.38 -0.13 -21.54
CA LEU A 730 34.75 -0.25 -21.04
C LEU A 730 35.47 1.10 -20.88
N SER A 731 34.99 2.17 -21.52
CA SER A 731 35.60 3.50 -21.37
C SER A 731 35.36 4.10 -19.98
N LYS A 732 36.44 4.59 -19.34
CA LYS A 732 36.37 5.32 -18.06
C LYS A 732 35.74 6.70 -18.21
N ASP A 733 35.92 7.32 -19.37
CA ASP A 733 35.46 8.69 -19.69
C ASP A 733 33.96 8.74 -20.00
N CYS A 734 33.31 7.59 -20.17
CA CYS A 734 31.89 7.49 -20.44
C CYS A 734 31.07 7.67 -19.15
N ALA A 735 30.04 8.50 -19.22
CA ALA A 735 29.13 8.72 -18.09
C ALA A 735 28.47 7.40 -17.62
N VAL A 736 28.42 7.19 -16.30
CA VAL A 736 27.88 5.96 -15.67
C VAL A 736 26.50 5.57 -16.20
N VAL A 737 25.61 6.54 -16.45
CA VAL A 737 24.26 6.29 -16.98
C VAL A 737 24.31 5.66 -18.37
N ASN A 738 25.25 6.07 -19.23
CA ASN A 738 25.40 5.53 -20.58
C ASN A 738 26.11 4.18 -20.53
N ARG A 739 27.08 3.98 -19.61
CA ARG A 739 27.65 2.65 -19.30
C ARG A 739 26.58 1.65 -18.86
N LYS A 740 25.63 2.05 -17.99
CA LYS A 740 24.47 1.23 -17.60
C LYS A 740 23.58 0.87 -18.81
N SER A 741 23.29 1.85 -19.68
CA SER A 741 22.48 1.59 -20.88
C SER A 741 23.21 0.66 -21.85
N ALA A 742 24.51 0.83 -22.05
CA ALA A 742 25.34 -0.09 -22.84
C ALA A 742 25.35 -1.50 -22.23
N ALA A 743 25.56 -1.62 -20.91
CA ALA A 743 25.49 -2.91 -20.22
C ALA A 743 24.15 -3.61 -20.45
N ARG A 744 23.02 -2.90 -20.30
CA ARG A 744 21.69 -3.47 -20.56
C ARG A 744 21.52 -3.93 -22.01
N ARG A 745 22.02 -3.16 -22.97
CA ARG A 745 21.92 -3.52 -24.38
C ARG A 745 22.77 -4.74 -24.72
N VAL A 746 23.99 -4.82 -24.20
CA VAL A 746 24.86 -6.01 -24.32
C VAL A 746 24.20 -7.22 -23.64
N SER A 747 23.67 -7.06 -22.42
CA SER A 747 22.94 -8.11 -21.70
C SER A 747 21.71 -8.62 -22.46
N ALA A 748 21.01 -7.74 -23.19
CA ALA A 748 19.86 -8.11 -24.01
C ALA A 748 20.22 -8.96 -25.22
N ALA A 749 21.42 -8.79 -25.80
CA ALA A 749 21.85 -9.53 -26.99
C ALA A 749 21.97 -11.04 -26.76
N ALA A 750 22.33 -11.45 -25.54
CA ALA A 750 22.44 -12.85 -25.13
C ALA A 750 23.31 -13.76 -26.06
N THR A 751 24.32 -13.19 -26.73
CA THR A 751 25.28 -13.93 -27.57
C THR A 751 26.56 -14.29 -26.80
N GLY A 752 27.39 -15.19 -27.35
CA GLY A 752 28.72 -15.50 -26.80
C GLY A 752 29.63 -14.27 -26.73
N GLU A 753 29.60 -13.42 -27.75
CA GLU A 753 30.34 -12.15 -27.77
C GLU A 753 29.85 -11.19 -26.66
N ALA A 754 28.54 -11.12 -26.42
CA ALA A 754 27.98 -10.34 -25.33
C ALA A 754 28.45 -10.85 -23.96
N ARG A 755 28.45 -12.17 -23.75
CA ARG A 755 28.99 -12.79 -22.52
C ARG A 755 30.44 -12.39 -22.29
N ASP A 756 31.29 -12.53 -23.31
CA ASP A 756 32.73 -12.25 -23.19
C ASP A 756 32.98 -10.78 -22.89
N LEU A 757 32.21 -9.88 -23.51
CA LEU A 757 32.25 -8.45 -23.21
C LEU A 757 31.79 -8.13 -21.79
N LEU A 758 30.72 -8.76 -21.30
CA LEU A 758 30.23 -8.57 -19.93
C LEU A 758 31.23 -9.11 -18.90
N MET A 759 31.88 -10.25 -19.17
CA MET A 759 32.96 -10.79 -18.33
C MET A 759 34.17 -9.85 -18.29
N GLN A 760 34.56 -9.30 -19.45
CA GLN A 760 35.63 -8.31 -19.54
C GLN A 760 35.28 -7.06 -18.73
N ALA A 761 34.06 -6.54 -18.87
CA ALA A 761 33.61 -5.38 -18.13
C ALA A 761 33.54 -5.65 -16.61
N TRP A 762 33.08 -6.84 -16.19
CA TRP A 762 33.00 -7.24 -14.78
C TRP A 762 34.35 -7.27 -14.08
N ARG A 763 35.39 -7.73 -14.80
CA ARG A 763 36.78 -7.79 -14.33
C ARG A 763 37.50 -6.43 -14.34
N SER A 764 36.92 -5.41 -14.97
CA SER A 764 37.54 -4.09 -15.02
C SER A 764 37.53 -3.44 -13.63
N GLU A 765 38.71 -3.02 -13.16
CA GLU A 765 38.86 -2.26 -11.91
C GLU A 765 38.12 -0.92 -11.96
N ASP A 766 37.96 -0.36 -13.16
CA ASP A 766 37.28 0.91 -13.42
C ASP A 766 35.77 0.76 -13.62
N LEU A 767 35.23 -0.44 -13.37
CA LEU A 767 33.81 -0.67 -13.42
C LEU A 767 33.13 0.02 -12.23
N HIS A 768 32.42 1.10 -12.55
CA HIS A 768 31.67 1.83 -11.55
C HIS A 768 30.62 0.92 -10.86
N PRO A 769 30.51 0.89 -9.52
CA PRO A 769 29.64 -0.05 -8.79
C PRO A 769 28.18 -0.05 -9.22
N SER A 770 27.67 1.08 -9.72
CA SER A 770 26.28 1.18 -10.18
C SER A 770 26.03 0.48 -11.53
N VAL A 771 27.05 0.14 -12.32
CA VAL A 771 26.91 -0.59 -13.59
C VAL A 771 26.91 -2.11 -13.37
N ARG A 772 27.50 -2.57 -12.25
CA ARG A 772 27.56 -3.99 -11.86
C ARG A 772 26.19 -4.70 -11.86
N PRO A 773 25.07 -4.14 -11.35
CA PRO A 773 23.77 -4.82 -11.41
C PRO A 773 23.32 -5.15 -12.86
N ASP A 774 23.53 -4.23 -13.80
CA ASP A 774 23.13 -4.42 -15.20
C ASP A 774 23.99 -5.49 -15.91
N ILE A 775 25.27 -5.58 -15.54
CA ILE A 775 26.20 -6.62 -16.03
C ILE A 775 25.87 -7.97 -15.40
N LEU A 776 25.67 -8.02 -14.08
CA LEU A 776 25.31 -9.22 -13.34
C LEU A 776 24.04 -9.85 -13.93
N SER A 777 23.00 -9.05 -14.20
CA SER A 777 21.76 -9.53 -14.83
C SER A 777 22.01 -10.23 -16.19
N GLY A 778 22.97 -9.74 -16.99
CA GLY A 778 23.37 -10.38 -18.24
C GLY A 778 24.17 -11.67 -18.04
N LEU A 779 25.15 -11.64 -17.13
CA LEU A 779 25.99 -12.81 -16.83
C LEU A 779 25.20 -13.96 -16.19
N LEU A 780 24.16 -13.68 -15.41
CA LEU A 780 23.29 -14.70 -14.82
C LEU A 780 22.60 -15.58 -15.86
N ARG A 781 22.45 -15.12 -17.11
CA ARG A 781 21.94 -15.94 -18.22
C ARG A 781 22.90 -17.03 -18.69
N PHE A 782 24.18 -16.93 -18.30
CA PHE A 782 25.26 -17.83 -18.70
C PHE A 782 25.93 -18.54 -17.51
N VAL A 783 25.34 -18.46 -16.31
CA VAL A 783 25.95 -18.97 -15.07
C VAL A 783 26.14 -20.49 -15.02
N ASP A 784 25.45 -21.22 -15.90
CA ASP A 784 25.64 -22.66 -16.06
C ASP A 784 27.04 -22.99 -16.59
N ARG A 785 27.71 -22.03 -17.23
CA ARG A 785 29.11 -22.18 -17.64
C ARG A 785 30.05 -21.92 -16.45
N ALA A 786 31.01 -22.82 -16.28
CA ALA A 786 31.98 -22.76 -15.18
C ALA A 786 32.82 -21.47 -15.18
N ASP A 787 33.20 -20.97 -16.37
CA ASP A 787 33.98 -19.73 -16.53
C ASP A 787 33.23 -18.50 -16.02
N VAL A 788 31.95 -18.35 -16.40
CA VAL A 788 31.09 -17.25 -15.94
C VAL A 788 30.83 -17.35 -14.43
N ARG A 789 30.51 -18.56 -13.96
CA ARG A 789 30.26 -18.83 -12.54
C ARG A 789 31.44 -18.42 -11.67
N GLN A 790 32.66 -18.83 -12.04
CA GLN A 790 33.86 -18.48 -11.29
C GLN A 790 34.08 -16.96 -11.27
N VAL A 791 33.91 -16.27 -12.41
CA VAL A 791 34.04 -14.81 -12.48
C VAL A 791 33.04 -14.07 -11.60
N LEU A 792 31.81 -14.57 -11.50
CA LEU A 792 30.80 -14.00 -10.62
C LEU A 792 31.15 -14.23 -9.15
N ILE A 793 31.60 -15.43 -8.77
CA ILE A 793 32.05 -15.75 -7.41
C ILE A 793 33.19 -14.83 -7.03
N ASP A 794 34.27 -14.82 -7.82
CA ASP A 794 35.45 -14.01 -7.57
C ASP A 794 35.06 -12.54 -7.41
N GLY A 795 34.24 -12.00 -8.32
CA GLY A 795 33.83 -10.60 -8.24
C GLY A 795 32.91 -10.27 -7.06
N ILE A 796 32.15 -11.24 -6.53
CA ILE A 796 31.28 -11.04 -5.37
C ILE A 796 32.05 -11.16 -4.05
N THR A 797 33.00 -12.08 -3.97
CA THR A 797 33.79 -12.36 -2.75
C THR A 797 34.99 -11.42 -2.61
N THR A 798 35.65 -11.05 -3.71
CA THR A 798 36.88 -10.23 -3.67
C THR A 798 36.63 -8.73 -3.69
N VAL A 799 35.51 -8.26 -4.28
CA VAL A 799 35.21 -6.83 -4.37
C VAL A 799 34.22 -6.42 -3.26
N PRO A 800 34.64 -5.58 -2.30
CA PRO A 800 33.78 -5.12 -1.21
C PRO A 800 32.43 -4.57 -1.71
N ASP A 801 31.37 -4.85 -0.95
CA ASP A 801 29.99 -4.42 -1.19
C ASP A 801 29.30 -4.95 -2.46
N THR A 802 29.96 -5.75 -3.31
CA THR A 802 29.32 -6.37 -4.49
C THR A 802 28.23 -7.37 -4.07
N TRP A 803 28.39 -8.06 -2.94
CA TRP A 803 27.36 -8.94 -2.37
C TRP A 803 26.05 -8.20 -2.06
N ARG A 804 26.05 -6.87 -1.84
CA ARG A 804 24.81 -6.09 -1.63
C ARG A 804 23.92 -6.07 -2.86
N LEU A 805 24.49 -6.31 -4.05
CA LEU A 805 23.73 -6.44 -5.30
C LEU A 805 22.75 -7.61 -5.22
N LEU A 806 23.02 -8.61 -4.39
CA LEU A 806 22.15 -9.76 -4.19
C LEU A 806 20.85 -9.40 -3.46
N ASN A 807 20.76 -8.26 -2.74
CA ASN A 807 19.63 -7.97 -1.83
C ASN A 807 18.29 -7.76 -2.58
N PRO A 808 17.13 -8.29 -2.11
CA PRO A 808 15.87 -8.30 -2.87
C PRO A 808 15.22 -6.92 -3.04
N GLY A 809 15.56 -5.97 -2.15
CA GLY A 809 15.11 -4.57 -2.26
C GLY A 809 15.70 -3.85 -3.47
N SER A 810 16.78 -4.38 -4.05
CA SER A 810 17.36 -3.91 -5.29
C SER A 810 16.50 -4.39 -6.46
N ARG A 811 15.43 -3.65 -6.78
CA ARG A 811 14.63 -3.81 -8.02
C ARG A 811 15.46 -3.76 -9.33
N LEU A 812 16.77 -3.61 -9.22
CA LEU A 812 17.74 -3.48 -10.30
C LEU A 812 18.06 -4.81 -11.00
N LEU A 813 17.92 -5.97 -10.34
CA LEU A 813 18.28 -7.26 -10.97
C LEU A 813 17.23 -7.81 -11.95
N PHE A 814 15.97 -7.40 -11.81
CA PHE A 814 14.85 -7.94 -12.59
C PHE A 814 14.05 -6.82 -13.28
N PRO A 815 14.55 -6.25 -14.39
CA PRO A 815 13.75 -5.34 -15.22
C PRO A 815 12.45 -5.99 -15.71
N ASN A 816 11.51 -5.16 -16.17
CA ASN A 816 10.14 -5.53 -16.55
C ASN A 816 9.96 -6.46 -17.76
N GLU A 817 11.02 -7.13 -18.21
CA GLU A 817 10.96 -8.06 -19.35
C GLU A 817 10.49 -9.44 -18.88
N SER A 818 9.22 -9.74 -19.12
CA SER A 818 8.53 -10.95 -18.66
C SER A 818 9.18 -12.26 -19.11
N GLN A 819 9.92 -12.28 -20.22
CA GLN A 819 10.50 -13.50 -20.80
C GLN A 819 11.88 -13.88 -20.24
N ALA A 820 12.69 -12.93 -19.80
CA ALA A 820 14.03 -13.21 -19.27
C ALA A 820 14.05 -13.51 -17.77
N ARG A 821 12.95 -13.21 -17.05
CA ARG A 821 12.85 -13.33 -15.59
C ARG A 821 13.10 -14.74 -15.05
N PRO A 822 12.54 -15.83 -15.63
CA PRO A 822 12.77 -17.17 -15.09
C PRO A 822 14.22 -17.64 -15.28
N ALA A 823 14.85 -17.31 -16.41
CA ALA A 823 16.23 -17.68 -16.69
C ALA A 823 17.22 -16.96 -15.75
N VAL A 824 17.02 -15.65 -15.52
CA VAL A 824 17.84 -14.88 -14.57
C VAL A 824 17.58 -15.34 -13.13
N ALA A 825 16.35 -15.71 -12.78
CA ALA A 825 16.02 -16.24 -11.46
C ALA A 825 16.67 -17.60 -11.21
N ARG A 826 16.61 -18.53 -12.16
CA ARG A 826 17.35 -19.81 -12.10
C ARG A 826 18.85 -19.59 -11.98
N GLY A 827 19.40 -18.68 -12.81
CA GLY A 827 20.81 -18.38 -12.74
C GLY A 827 21.23 -17.75 -11.40
N PHE A 828 20.35 -16.95 -10.80
CA PHE A 828 20.57 -16.41 -9.48
C PHE A 828 20.55 -17.51 -8.41
N VAL A 829 19.63 -18.47 -8.50
CA VAL A 829 19.60 -19.65 -7.61
C VAL A 829 20.90 -20.43 -7.74
N ALA A 830 21.35 -20.75 -8.95
CA ALA A 830 22.60 -21.46 -9.19
C ALA A 830 23.83 -20.70 -8.62
N LEU A 831 23.88 -19.38 -8.76
CA LEU A 831 24.92 -18.56 -8.14
C LEU A 831 24.84 -18.59 -6.61
N ALA A 832 23.63 -18.47 -6.06
CA ALA A 832 23.40 -18.49 -4.62
C ALA A 832 23.79 -19.82 -3.98
N GLU A 833 23.51 -20.96 -4.64
CA GLU A 833 23.97 -22.27 -4.20
C GLU A 833 25.49 -22.30 -4.06
N VAL A 834 26.21 -21.79 -5.05
CA VAL A 834 27.67 -21.81 -5.02
C VAL A 834 28.23 -20.81 -4.00
N LEU A 835 27.62 -19.64 -3.85
CA LEU A 835 28.03 -18.66 -2.83
C LEU A 835 27.80 -19.15 -1.41
N VAL A 836 26.78 -19.99 -1.18
CA VAL A 836 26.59 -20.72 0.08
C VAL A 836 27.77 -21.67 0.31
N GLU A 837 28.18 -22.41 -0.71
CA GLU A 837 29.30 -23.37 -0.62
C GLU A 837 30.66 -22.69 -0.38
N CYS A 838 30.85 -21.45 -0.84
CA CYS A 838 32.05 -20.66 -0.56
C CYS A 838 32.25 -20.30 0.93
N GLY A 839 31.21 -20.44 1.77
CA GLY A 839 31.33 -20.45 3.23
C GLY A 839 31.32 -19.08 3.94
N GLU A 840 31.26 -17.95 3.21
CA GLU A 840 31.13 -16.64 3.87
C GLU A 840 29.69 -16.43 4.38
N GLU A 841 29.51 -16.52 5.71
CA GLU A 841 28.20 -16.52 6.37
C GLU A 841 27.28 -15.35 5.97
N ARG A 842 27.85 -14.15 5.78
CA ARG A 842 27.10 -12.95 5.40
C ARG A 842 26.54 -13.04 3.98
N ILE A 843 27.34 -13.55 3.05
CA ILE A 843 26.96 -13.71 1.64
C ILE A 843 25.94 -14.85 1.53
N ALA A 844 26.22 -15.99 2.16
CA ALA A 844 25.34 -17.16 2.19
C ALA A 844 23.95 -16.81 2.76
N SER A 845 23.90 -16.05 3.87
CA SER A 845 22.65 -15.63 4.50
C SER A 845 21.83 -14.70 3.59
N THR A 846 22.51 -13.79 2.88
CA THR A 846 21.86 -12.87 1.94
C THR A 846 21.34 -13.63 0.73
N ALA A 847 22.14 -14.53 0.16
CA ALA A 847 21.79 -15.35 -0.99
C ALA A 847 20.56 -16.22 -0.70
N ALA A 848 20.54 -16.93 0.43
CA ALA A 848 19.42 -17.77 0.86
C ALA A 848 18.11 -16.97 0.97
N ARG A 849 18.15 -15.81 1.64
CA ARG A 849 16.98 -14.94 1.81
C ARG A 849 16.41 -14.47 0.47
N VAL A 850 17.28 -14.18 -0.49
CA VAL A 850 16.86 -13.67 -1.80
C VAL A 850 16.25 -14.75 -2.65
N CYS A 851 16.85 -15.94 -2.69
CA CYS A 851 16.28 -17.09 -3.39
C CYS A 851 14.86 -17.41 -2.91
N ILE A 852 14.64 -17.38 -1.59
CA ILE A 852 13.32 -17.62 -0.99
C ILE A 852 12.35 -16.49 -1.32
N ALA A 853 12.79 -15.23 -1.24
CA ALA A 853 11.96 -14.08 -1.59
C ALA A 853 11.52 -14.07 -3.06
N GLN A 854 12.26 -14.73 -3.96
CA GLN A 854 11.97 -14.82 -5.40
C GLN A 854 11.24 -16.11 -5.79
N HIS A 855 10.66 -16.85 -4.85
CA HIS A 855 9.98 -18.12 -5.11
C HIS A 855 8.90 -18.07 -6.21
N ASP A 856 8.16 -16.96 -6.32
CA ASP A 856 7.16 -16.71 -7.37
C ASP A 856 7.76 -16.77 -8.80
N LEU A 857 9.06 -16.47 -8.93
CA LEU A 857 9.78 -16.47 -10.20
C LEU A 857 10.54 -17.78 -10.45
N CYS A 858 10.90 -18.51 -9.40
CA CYS A 858 11.69 -19.74 -9.49
C CYS A 858 11.49 -20.62 -8.23
N SER A 859 10.78 -21.74 -8.38
CA SER A 859 10.55 -22.70 -7.30
C SER A 859 11.82 -23.44 -6.84
N GLU A 860 12.86 -23.51 -7.67
CA GLU A 860 14.15 -24.13 -7.32
C GLU A 860 14.80 -23.46 -6.11
N GLY A 861 14.56 -22.16 -5.90
CA GLY A 861 15.04 -21.41 -4.73
C GLY A 861 14.49 -21.95 -3.39
N LEU A 862 13.32 -22.58 -3.39
CA LEU A 862 12.76 -23.24 -2.20
C LEU A 862 13.45 -24.58 -1.93
N GLY A 863 13.95 -25.26 -2.97
CA GLY A 863 14.79 -26.47 -2.82
C GLY A 863 16.10 -26.18 -2.10
N LEU A 864 16.74 -25.04 -2.39
CA LEU A 864 17.92 -24.57 -1.65
C LEU A 864 17.59 -24.33 -0.16
N ALA A 865 16.45 -23.72 0.16
CA ALA A 865 16.03 -23.52 1.55
C ALA A 865 15.87 -24.86 2.30
N THR A 866 15.21 -25.84 1.68
CA THR A 866 15.09 -27.20 2.23
C THR A 866 16.45 -27.83 2.52
N ARG A 867 17.40 -27.67 1.58
CA ARG A 867 18.77 -28.19 1.71
C ARG A 867 19.52 -27.52 2.88
N LEU A 868 19.54 -26.18 2.92
CA LEU A 868 20.21 -25.39 3.95
C LEU A 868 19.72 -25.73 5.36
N LEU A 869 18.42 -25.91 5.55
CA LEU A 869 17.84 -26.31 6.84
C LEU A 869 18.32 -27.70 7.27
N ALA A 870 18.47 -28.63 6.33
CA ALA A 870 18.77 -30.03 6.57
C ALA A 870 20.26 -30.40 6.56
N GLU A 871 21.19 -29.47 6.30
CA GLU A 871 22.63 -29.76 6.16
C GLU A 871 23.49 -29.40 7.38
N ALA A 872 24.30 -30.33 7.87
CA ALA A 872 25.13 -30.14 9.06
C ALA A 872 26.03 -28.89 9.03
N ARG A 873 26.54 -28.53 7.84
CA ARG A 873 27.51 -27.45 7.63
C ARG A 873 26.91 -26.05 7.62
N THR A 874 25.58 -25.92 7.56
CA THR A 874 24.91 -24.62 7.56
C THR A 874 25.14 -23.87 8.88
N SER A 875 25.67 -22.64 8.78
CA SER A 875 25.93 -21.80 9.95
C SER A 875 24.63 -21.33 10.63
N GLY A 876 24.74 -20.90 11.89
CA GLY A 876 23.59 -20.42 12.66
C GLY A 876 22.92 -19.18 12.05
N GLY A 877 23.69 -18.23 11.53
CA GLY A 877 23.15 -17.03 10.88
C GLY A 877 22.37 -17.34 9.61
N VAL A 878 22.90 -18.23 8.75
CA VAL A 878 22.23 -18.69 7.53
C VAL A 878 20.94 -19.42 7.88
N LEU A 879 20.96 -20.28 8.91
CA LEU A 879 19.80 -21.02 9.37
C LEU A 879 18.66 -20.08 9.81
N VAL A 880 18.96 -19.09 10.67
CA VAL A 880 17.95 -18.15 11.18
C VAL A 880 17.32 -17.34 10.05
N GLN A 881 18.12 -16.85 9.10
CA GLN A 881 17.61 -16.09 7.96
C GLN A 881 16.77 -16.97 7.01
N THR A 882 17.15 -18.23 6.83
CA THR A 882 16.41 -19.20 6.00
C THR A 882 15.04 -19.51 6.63
N VAL A 883 14.99 -19.76 7.94
CA VAL A 883 13.74 -19.99 8.69
C VAL A 883 12.82 -18.78 8.60
N ASP A 884 13.35 -17.58 8.87
CA ASP A 884 12.58 -16.32 8.83
C ASP A 884 12.07 -16.01 7.42
N ALA A 885 12.88 -16.22 6.38
CA ALA A 885 12.46 -16.00 5.00
C ALA A 885 11.36 -16.99 4.58
N LEU A 886 11.52 -18.28 4.87
CA LEU A 886 10.55 -19.31 4.50
C LEU A 886 9.21 -19.12 5.26
N SER A 887 9.29 -18.72 6.53
CA SER A 887 8.14 -18.44 7.38
C SER A 887 7.33 -17.19 6.97
N ARG A 888 7.86 -16.35 6.06
CA ARG A 888 7.14 -15.18 5.53
C ARG A 888 6.35 -15.49 4.27
N LEU A 889 6.54 -16.68 3.70
CA LEU A 889 5.79 -17.11 2.53
C LEU A 889 4.37 -17.53 2.93
N PRO A 890 3.40 -17.44 2.00
CA PRO A 890 2.11 -18.10 2.16
C PRO A 890 2.27 -19.59 2.49
N ASP A 891 1.36 -20.13 3.31
CA ASP A 891 1.45 -21.52 3.81
C ASP A 891 1.50 -22.54 2.66
N ASP A 892 0.76 -22.32 1.57
CA ASP A 892 0.74 -23.19 0.39
C ASP A 892 2.06 -23.25 -0.37
N ALA A 893 2.89 -22.20 -0.29
CA ALA A 893 4.21 -22.15 -0.91
C ALA A 893 5.34 -22.60 0.04
N GLY A 894 5.33 -22.13 1.28
CA GLY A 894 6.45 -22.34 2.21
C GLY A 894 6.37 -23.64 3.02
N LEU A 895 5.17 -24.07 3.41
CA LEU A 895 4.98 -25.20 4.33
C LEU A 895 5.46 -26.55 3.76
N PRO A 896 5.25 -26.90 2.48
CA PRO A 896 5.74 -28.17 1.94
C PRO A 896 7.26 -28.31 2.02
N HIS A 897 8.00 -27.23 1.72
CA HIS A 897 9.46 -27.19 1.78
C HIS A 897 9.99 -27.22 3.20
N TRP A 898 9.25 -26.62 4.13
CA TRP A 898 9.51 -26.71 5.56
C TRP A 898 9.37 -28.14 6.07
N GLN A 899 8.24 -28.80 5.76
CA GLN A 899 7.98 -30.18 6.15
C GLN A 899 9.01 -31.15 5.56
N ALA A 900 9.41 -30.96 4.30
CA ALA A 900 10.47 -31.74 3.68
C ALA A 900 11.82 -31.58 4.40
N ALA A 901 12.17 -30.36 4.82
CA ALA A 901 13.39 -30.10 5.58
C ALA A 901 13.36 -30.77 6.96
N LEU A 902 12.22 -30.67 7.65
CA LEU A 902 12.01 -31.31 8.94
C LEU A 902 12.07 -32.85 8.84
N ALA A 903 11.46 -33.45 7.82
CA ALA A 903 11.52 -34.89 7.60
C ALA A 903 12.97 -35.39 7.43
N ARG A 904 13.80 -34.63 6.70
CA ARG A 904 15.25 -34.93 6.57
C ARG A 904 15.98 -34.81 7.91
N LEU A 905 15.68 -33.78 8.71
CA LEU A 905 16.27 -33.61 10.04
C LEU A 905 15.84 -34.72 11.01
N VAL A 906 14.58 -35.15 10.97
CA VAL A 906 14.07 -36.28 11.75
C VAL A 906 14.81 -37.56 11.38
N ALA A 907 14.90 -37.89 10.09
CA ALA A 907 15.62 -39.08 9.64
C ALA A 907 17.10 -39.06 10.09
N ALA A 908 17.76 -37.90 10.01
CA ALA A 908 19.14 -37.75 10.50
C ALA A 908 19.25 -37.90 12.02
N ALA A 909 18.34 -37.30 12.80
CA ALA A 909 18.31 -37.38 14.25
C ALA A 909 18.03 -38.82 14.74
N SER A 910 17.05 -39.49 14.16
CA SER A 910 16.73 -40.90 14.43
C SER A 910 17.89 -41.84 14.03
N GLY A 911 18.70 -41.46 13.03
CA GLY A 911 19.94 -42.12 12.67
C GLY A 911 21.15 -41.79 13.56
N GLY A 912 20.95 -41.18 14.74
CA GLY A 912 21.99 -40.91 15.72
C GLY A 912 22.82 -39.64 15.47
N ARG A 913 22.44 -38.78 14.53
CA ARG A 913 23.17 -37.52 14.25
C ARG A 913 22.76 -36.43 15.26
N THR A 914 23.58 -36.24 16.29
CA THR A 914 23.33 -35.28 17.38
C THR A 914 23.13 -33.83 16.92
N TRP A 915 23.83 -33.38 15.86
CA TRP A 915 23.65 -32.04 15.31
C TRP A 915 22.24 -31.80 14.76
N ALA A 916 21.58 -32.83 14.22
CA ALA A 916 20.23 -32.71 13.65
C ALA A 916 19.18 -32.55 14.76
N ALA A 917 19.33 -33.32 15.85
CA ALA A 917 18.53 -33.16 17.06
C ALA A 917 18.74 -31.78 17.71
N ALA A 918 19.99 -31.33 17.85
CA ALA A 918 20.31 -30.01 18.37
C ALA A 918 19.72 -28.88 17.49
N ARG A 919 19.67 -29.10 16.17
CA ARG A 919 19.06 -28.15 15.24
C ARG A 919 17.53 -28.10 15.37
N LEU A 920 16.86 -29.26 15.41
CA LEU A 920 15.41 -29.33 15.65
C LEU A 920 15.00 -28.65 16.97
N ALA A 921 15.86 -28.70 18.00
CA ALA A 921 15.62 -28.04 19.28
C ALA A 921 15.79 -26.50 19.25
N ARG A 922 16.59 -25.97 18.32
CA ARG A 922 16.93 -24.52 18.25
C ARG A 922 16.08 -23.71 17.28
N ILE A 923 15.42 -24.38 16.34
CA ILE A 923 14.60 -23.74 15.32
C ILE A 923 13.28 -23.25 15.95
N ALA A 924 12.86 -22.02 15.64
CA ALA A 924 11.61 -21.45 16.15
C ALA A 924 10.90 -20.58 15.08
N PRO A 925 10.02 -21.16 14.23
CA PRO A 925 9.26 -20.40 13.25
C PRO A 925 8.16 -19.57 13.95
N ARG A 926 7.70 -18.50 13.31
CA ARG A 926 6.61 -17.65 13.83
C ARG A 926 5.20 -18.14 13.45
N PRO A 927 4.93 -18.55 12.19
CA PRO A 927 3.58 -18.94 11.79
C PRO A 927 3.12 -20.24 12.46
N ARG A 928 1.81 -20.32 12.75
CA ARG A 928 1.17 -21.45 13.43
C ARG A 928 1.42 -22.79 12.72
N ALA A 929 1.17 -22.86 11.41
CA ALA A 929 1.31 -24.10 10.63
C ALA A 929 2.76 -24.65 10.66
N PHE A 930 3.75 -23.76 10.60
CA PHE A 930 5.17 -24.11 10.66
C PHE A 930 5.56 -24.63 12.05
N ARG A 931 5.01 -24.03 13.12
CA ARG A 931 5.23 -24.50 14.50
C ARG A 931 4.62 -25.88 14.74
N ILE A 932 3.42 -26.15 14.23
CA ILE A 932 2.80 -27.49 14.33
C ILE A 932 3.69 -28.53 13.65
N ALA A 933 4.11 -28.27 12.42
CA ALA A 933 5.01 -29.16 11.69
C ALA A 933 6.33 -29.41 12.45
N LEU A 934 6.91 -28.36 13.06
CA LEU A 934 8.12 -28.48 13.89
C LEU A 934 7.87 -29.37 15.12
N ALA A 935 6.76 -29.18 15.82
CA ALA A 935 6.49 -29.94 17.04
C ALA A 935 6.30 -31.44 16.74
N LEU A 936 5.59 -31.76 15.65
CA LEU A 936 5.45 -33.14 15.18
C LEU A 936 6.81 -33.75 14.78
N ALA A 937 7.68 -32.97 14.13
CA ALA A 937 9.04 -33.40 13.80
C ALA A 937 9.91 -33.62 15.05
N GLN A 938 9.83 -32.72 16.05
CA GLN A 938 10.51 -32.89 17.33
C GLN A 938 10.04 -34.17 18.05
N LYS A 939 8.73 -34.46 18.04
CA LYS A 939 8.16 -35.70 18.58
C LYS A 939 8.74 -36.93 17.85
N ALA A 940 8.73 -36.93 16.53
CA ALA A 940 9.26 -38.03 15.71
C ALA A 940 10.77 -38.24 15.89
N ALA A 941 11.53 -37.18 16.17
CA ALA A 941 12.97 -37.24 16.49
C ALA A 941 13.27 -37.62 17.95
N GLY A 942 12.25 -37.91 18.78
CA GLY A 942 12.42 -38.27 20.19
C GLY A 942 12.63 -37.07 21.14
N LEU A 943 12.53 -35.83 20.65
CA LEU A 943 12.66 -34.60 21.43
C LEU A 943 11.35 -34.22 22.13
N ARG A 944 10.80 -35.15 22.93
CA ARG A 944 9.44 -35.05 23.48
C ARG A 944 9.19 -33.81 24.34
N LEU A 945 10.18 -33.36 25.12
CA LEU A 945 10.06 -32.12 25.92
C LEU A 945 9.96 -30.87 25.04
N MET A 946 10.76 -30.78 23.97
CA MET A 946 10.70 -29.66 23.02
C MET A 946 9.42 -29.67 22.21
N ALA A 947 8.95 -30.87 21.81
CA ALA A 947 7.67 -31.03 21.13
C ALA A 947 6.50 -30.56 22.01
N ALA A 948 6.49 -30.93 23.29
CA ALA A 948 5.49 -30.47 24.25
C ALA A 948 5.53 -28.95 24.43
N ALA A 949 6.73 -28.36 24.51
CA ALA A 949 6.89 -26.90 24.58
C ALA A 949 6.36 -26.18 23.35
N SER A 950 6.73 -26.64 22.15
CA SER A 950 6.27 -26.07 20.89
C SER A 950 4.75 -26.18 20.74
N LEU A 951 4.15 -27.33 21.07
CA LEU A 951 2.69 -27.48 21.07
C LEU A 951 2.04 -26.57 22.10
N LYS A 952 2.59 -26.48 23.31
CA LYS A 952 2.01 -25.63 24.36
C LYS A 952 1.98 -24.16 23.95
N GLU A 953 3.04 -23.64 23.33
CA GLU A 953 3.05 -22.27 22.80
C GLU A 953 1.94 -22.05 21.75
N ILE A 954 1.70 -23.04 20.88
CA ILE A 954 0.63 -22.97 19.87
C ILE A 954 -0.74 -22.94 20.55
N LEU A 955 -0.95 -23.80 21.55
CA LEU A 955 -2.19 -23.87 22.31
C LEU A 955 -2.46 -22.56 23.05
N ASP A 956 -1.44 -21.95 23.66
CA ASP A 956 -1.57 -20.66 24.35
C ASP A 956 -1.96 -19.53 23.39
N VAL A 957 -1.40 -19.51 22.18
CA VAL A 957 -1.78 -18.56 21.13
C VAL A 957 -3.22 -18.82 20.65
N ASP A 958 -3.58 -20.08 20.42
CA ASP A 958 -4.93 -20.47 19.98
C ASP A 958 -6.00 -20.04 21.01
N LEU A 959 -5.71 -20.18 22.31
CA LEU A 959 -6.59 -19.70 23.39
C LEU A 959 -6.78 -18.18 23.36
N VAL A 960 -5.73 -17.41 23.02
CA VAL A 960 -5.80 -15.94 22.89
C VAL A 960 -6.54 -15.52 21.62
N GLU A 961 -6.44 -16.29 20.54
CA GLU A 961 -7.11 -16.05 19.26
C GLU A 961 -8.52 -16.66 19.17
N VAL A 962 -9.03 -17.25 20.26
CA VAL A 962 -10.35 -17.89 20.33
C VAL A 962 -10.49 -19.03 19.32
N ARG A 963 -9.49 -19.92 19.27
CA ARG A 963 -9.46 -21.12 18.42
C ARG A 963 -9.35 -22.37 19.27
N PHE A 964 -10.11 -23.39 18.91
CA PHE A 964 -9.98 -24.73 19.47
C PHE A 964 -9.86 -25.74 18.34
N ALA A 965 -8.72 -26.45 18.32
CA ALA A 965 -8.48 -27.57 17.44
C ALA A 965 -8.10 -28.78 18.31
N THR A 966 -8.86 -29.86 18.20
CA THR A 966 -8.69 -31.07 19.01
C THR A 966 -7.36 -31.79 18.71
N GLU A 967 -6.88 -31.71 17.47
CA GLU A 967 -5.65 -32.37 17.01
C GLU A 967 -4.39 -31.93 17.78
N PRO A 968 -3.99 -30.63 17.83
CA PRO A 968 -2.84 -30.19 18.64
C PRO A 968 -2.96 -30.49 20.13
N TRP A 969 -4.18 -30.42 20.68
CA TRP A 969 -4.44 -30.76 22.09
C TRP A 969 -4.20 -32.25 22.35
N SER A 970 -4.71 -33.12 21.49
CA SER A 970 -4.50 -34.57 21.58
C SER A 970 -3.01 -34.93 21.50
N GLU A 971 -2.29 -34.29 20.58
CA GLU A 971 -0.84 -34.48 20.43
C GLU A 971 -0.04 -34.00 21.65
N TYR A 972 -0.45 -32.88 22.25
CA TYR A 972 0.18 -32.36 23.47
C TYR A 972 -0.06 -33.30 24.64
N LEU A 973 -1.33 -33.69 24.89
CA LEU A 973 -1.70 -34.58 26.00
C LEU A 973 -0.96 -35.92 25.92
N ALA A 974 -0.90 -36.53 24.73
CA ALA A 974 -0.15 -37.76 24.52
C ALA A 974 1.34 -37.64 24.91
N LEU A 975 1.97 -36.48 24.75
CA LEU A 975 3.38 -36.27 25.12
C LEU A 975 3.61 -36.10 26.63
N VAL A 976 2.63 -35.52 27.33
CA VAL A 976 2.72 -35.19 28.76
C VAL A 976 2.10 -36.26 29.65
N ASP A 977 1.14 -37.05 29.17
CA ASP A 977 0.60 -38.21 29.91
C ASP A 977 1.67 -39.29 30.11
N GLU A 978 2.58 -39.47 29.14
CA GLU A 978 3.74 -40.36 29.30
C GLU A 978 4.68 -39.93 30.43
N GLN A 979 4.83 -38.62 30.66
CA GLN A 979 5.70 -38.02 31.67
C GLN A 979 5.14 -36.66 32.12
N PRO A 980 4.35 -36.62 33.20
CA PRO A 980 3.68 -35.40 33.67
C PRO A 980 4.63 -34.23 33.95
N ALA A 981 5.90 -34.51 34.28
CA ALA A 981 6.95 -33.50 34.47
C ALA A 981 7.28 -32.67 33.22
N ARG A 982 6.88 -33.11 32.01
CA ARG A 982 7.04 -32.35 30.76
C ARG A 982 5.97 -31.28 30.55
N ARG A 983 4.95 -31.28 31.40
CA ARG A 983 3.86 -30.32 31.34
C ARG A 983 4.40 -28.91 31.59
N ILE A 984 3.94 -27.97 30.78
CA ILE A 984 4.27 -26.56 30.92
C ILE A 984 3.01 -25.81 31.31
N PRO A 985 3.04 -24.99 32.38
CA PRO A 985 1.89 -24.20 32.81
C PRO A 985 1.38 -23.30 31.69
N SER A 986 0.06 -23.14 31.62
CA SER A 986 -0.56 -22.21 30.66
C SER A 986 -0.17 -20.76 30.94
N THR A 987 0.40 -20.07 29.95
CA THR A 987 0.72 -18.63 30.02
C THR A 987 -0.28 -17.76 29.27
N GLY A 988 -1.05 -18.35 28.36
CA GLY A 988 -2.12 -17.67 27.63
C GLY A 988 -3.27 -17.25 28.55
N LYS A 989 -3.77 -16.02 28.37
CA LYS A 989 -5.01 -15.57 29.03
C LYS A 989 -6.20 -16.02 28.20
N LEU A 990 -7.07 -16.83 28.79
CA LEU A 990 -8.35 -17.21 28.22
C LEU A 990 -9.24 -15.97 27.99
N ARG A 991 -9.68 -15.74 26.75
CA ARG A 991 -10.54 -14.58 26.38
C ARG A 991 -12.02 -14.92 26.20
N ASP A 992 -12.34 -16.19 25.95
CA ASP A 992 -13.71 -16.65 25.68
C ASP A 992 -14.10 -17.80 26.64
N PRO A 993 -15.04 -17.58 27.57
CA PRO A 993 -15.57 -18.60 28.47
C PRO A 993 -16.29 -19.74 27.74
N GLY A 994 -16.91 -19.47 26.59
CA GLY A 994 -17.61 -20.49 25.80
C GLY A 994 -16.64 -21.48 25.18
N LEU A 995 -15.54 -20.97 24.61
CA LEU A 995 -14.45 -21.80 24.12
C LEU A 995 -13.81 -22.62 25.25
N ALA A 996 -13.61 -22.01 26.42
CA ALA A 996 -13.11 -22.71 27.60
C ALA A 996 -14.03 -23.86 28.01
N ALA A 997 -15.35 -23.64 27.95
CA ALA A 997 -16.34 -24.65 28.30
C ALA A 997 -16.19 -25.85 27.38
N SER A 998 -16.17 -25.62 26.07
CA SER A 998 -16.03 -26.68 25.06
C SER A 998 -14.70 -27.41 25.17
N LEU A 999 -13.61 -26.70 25.44
CA LEU A 999 -12.29 -27.31 25.64
C LEU A 999 -12.23 -28.12 26.95
N ILE A 1000 -12.78 -27.60 28.05
CA ILE A 1000 -12.83 -28.31 29.33
C ILE A 1000 -13.72 -29.55 29.20
N ASP A 1001 -14.89 -29.45 28.56
CA ASP A 1001 -15.76 -30.59 28.30
C ASP A 1001 -15.00 -31.66 27.49
N TRP A 1002 -14.28 -31.25 26.45
CA TRP A 1002 -13.46 -32.16 25.68
C TRP A 1002 -12.30 -32.78 26.49
N LEU A 1003 -11.64 -32.01 27.38
CA LEU A 1003 -10.59 -32.53 28.27
C LEU A 1003 -11.15 -33.52 29.30
N ILE A 1004 -12.37 -33.27 29.80
CA ILE A 1004 -13.10 -34.17 30.69
C ILE A 1004 -13.42 -35.47 29.96
N GLU A 1005 -13.95 -35.38 28.74
CA GLU A 1005 -14.24 -36.54 27.89
C GLU A 1005 -12.97 -37.33 27.52
N HIS A 1006 -11.84 -36.65 27.29
CA HIS A 1006 -10.56 -37.29 26.97
C HIS A 1006 -10.01 -38.11 28.14
N GLY A 1007 -10.16 -37.60 29.37
CA GLY A 1007 -9.65 -38.27 30.58
C GLY A 1007 -8.13 -38.23 30.72
N GLY A 1008 -7.62 -38.74 31.84
CA GLY A 1008 -6.19 -38.80 32.14
C GLY A 1008 -5.67 -37.65 33.02
N LEU A 1009 -4.49 -37.85 33.61
CA LEU A 1009 -3.88 -36.91 34.55
C LEU A 1009 -3.58 -35.55 33.89
N ALA A 1010 -2.95 -35.54 32.71
CA ALA A 1010 -2.59 -34.28 32.07
C ALA A 1010 -3.82 -33.50 31.58
N ALA A 1011 -4.86 -34.21 31.14
CA ALA A 1011 -6.13 -33.59 30.76
C ALA A 1011 -6.83 -32.99 31.98
N ALA A 1012 -6.94 -33.74 33.08
CA ALA A 1012 -7.54 -33.27 34.34
C ALA A 1012 -6.81 -32.03 34.87
N LEU A 1013 -5.49 -32.08 34.89
CA LEU A 1013 -4.65 -30.98 35.33
C LEU A 1013 -4.76 -29.74 34.41
N SER A 1014 -4.81 -29.94 33.09
CA SER A 1014 -4.98 -28.84 32.11
C SER A 1014 -6.36 -28.22 32.21
N ALA A 1015 -7.40 -29.03 32.42
CA ALA A 1015 -8.76 -28.58 32.66
C ALA A 1015 -8.87 -27.78 33.97
N ALA A 1016 -8.18 -28.23 35.02
CA ALA A 1016 -8.08 -27.48 36.28
C ALA A 1016 -7.41 -26.11 36.06
N GLU A 1017 -6.25 -26.05 35.39
CA GLU A 1017 -5.57 -24.78 35.10
C GLU A 1017 -6.43 -23.82 34.28
N LEU A 1018 -7.10 -24.31 33.23
CA LEU A 1018 -8.00 -23.49 32.41
C LEU A 1018 -9.20 -23.00 33.20
N SER A 1019 -9.76 -23.85 34.07
CA SER A 1019 -10.87 -23.48 34.95
C SER A 1019 -10.49 -22.36 35.92
N LEU A 1020 -9.26 -22.36 36.44
CA LEU A 1020 -8.75 -21.30 37.31
C LEU A 1020 -8.57 -19.95 36.59
N GLN A 1021 -8.39 -19.96 35.27
CA GLN A 1021 -8.34 -18.75 34.46
C GLN A 1021 -9.73 -18.15 34.17
N VAL A 1022 -10.82 -18.88 34.42
CA VAL A 1022 -12.19 -18.39 34.25
C VAL A 1022 -12.58 -17.49 35.44
N GLU A 1023 -13.31 -16.40 35.14
CA GLU A 1023 -13.81 -15.48 36.15
C GLU A 1023 -14.61 -16.21 37.25
N LYS A 1024 -14.39 -15.81 38.50
CA LYS A 1024 -15.00 -16.45 39.68
C LYS A 1024 -16.53 -16.56 39.57
N GLN A 1025 -17.20 -15.51 39.08
CA GLN A 1025 -18.66 -15.50 38.89
C GLN A 1025 -19.16 -16.59 37.92
N LEU A 1026 -18.40 -16.90 36.87
CA LEU A 1026 -18.73 -17.98 35.93
C LEU A 1026 -18.46 -19.35 36.57
N ARG A 1027 -17.37 -19.47 37.34
CA ARG A 1027 -17.07 -20.68 38.14
C ARG A 1027 -18.15 -21.02 39.17
N ASP A 1028 -18.83 -20.01 39.70
CA ASP A 1028 -19.94 -20.16 40.65
C ASP A 1028 -21.27 -20.58 40.00
N SER A 1029 -21.36 -20.58 38.66
CA SER A 1029 -22.58 -21.03 37.98
C SER A 1029 -22.80 -22.54 38.13
N PRO A 1030 -24.06 -23.03 38.17
CA PRO A 1030 -24.34 -24.46 38.31
C PRO A 1030 -23.68 -25.32 37.22
N ALA A 1031 -23.66 -24.83 35.98
CA ALA A 1031 -23.04 -25.52 34.86
C ALA A 1031 -21.50 -25.60 34.98
N TRP A 1032 -20.86 -24.65 35.65
CA TRP A 1032 -19.42 -24.67 35.87
C TRP A 1032 -19.02 -25.45 37.11
N ARG A 1033 -19.83 -25.40 38.17
CA ARG A 1033 -19.68 -26.29 39.32
C ARG A 1033 -19.73 -27.75 38.90
N ALA A 1034 -20.67 -28.13 38.03
CA ALA A 1034 -20.72 -29.47 37.45
C ALA A 1034 -19.41 -29.86 36.71
N ARG A 1035 -18.78 -28.91 35.99
CA ARG A 1035 -17.46 -29.15 35.35
C ARG A 1035 -16.33 -29.25 36.36
N LEU A 1036 -16.30 -28.40 37.39
CA LEU A 1036 -15.30 -28.46 38.45
C LEU A 1036 -15.39 -29.78 39.23
N ASP A 1037 -16.61 -30.23 39.53
CA ASP A 1037 -16.85 -31.52 40.18
C ASP A 1037 -16.44 -32.68 39.28
N ALA A 1038 -16.72 -32.60 37.97
CA ALA A 1038 -16.22 -33.56 36.99
C ALA A 1038 -14.69 -33.59 36.96
N ILE A 1039 -14.00 -32.43 36.93
CA ILE A 1039 -12.53 -32.35 36.97
C ILE A 1039 -11.96 -32.93 38.27
N ARG A 1040 -12.58 -32.63 39.43
CA ARG A 1040 -12.19 -33.20 40.73
C ARG A 1040 -12.31 -34.72 40.74
N ALA A 1041 -13.35 -35.25 40.08
CA ALA A 1041 -13.56 -36.69 39.94
C ALA A 1041 -12.58 -37.36 38.94
N MET A 1042 -11.96 -36.61 38.03
CA MET A 1042 -10.99 -37.16 37.06
C MET A 1042 -9.68 -37.61 37.72
N HIS A 1043 -9.11 -36.83 38.65
CA HIS A 1043 -7.84 -37.16 39.31
C HIS A 1043 -7.61 -36.42 40.64
N PRO A 1044 -7.04 -37.09 41.68
CA PRO A 1044 -6.71 -36.46 42.97
C PRO A 1044 -5.86 -35.17 42.87
N ASP A 1045 -4.77 -35.18 42.10
CA ASP A 1045 -3.90 -33.99 41.90
C ASP A 1045 -4.63 -32.80 41.27
N ALA A 1046 -5.61 -33.04 40.39
CA ALA A 1046 -6.43 -31.98 39.82
C ALA A 1046 -7.40 -31.42 40.87
N ALA A 1047 -7.94 -32.28 41.74
CA ALA A 1047 -8.76 -31.86 42.88
C ALA A 1047 -7.95 -31.03 43.88
N GLU A 1048 -6.74 -31.48 44.25
CA GLU A 1048 -5.82 -30.73 45.12
C GLU A 1048 -5.47 -29.37 44.51
N ARG A 1049 -5.17 -29.33 43.20
CA ARG A 1049 -4.84 -28.07 42.51
C ARG A 1049 -6.00 -27.06 42.53
N LEU A 1050 -7.24 -27.54 42.38
CA LEU A 1050 -8.43 -26.71 42.48
C LEU A 1050 -8.68 -26.25 43.93
N LEU A 1051 -8.49 -27.13 44.92
CA LEU A 1051 -8.64 -26.80 46.35
C LEU A 1051 -7.64 -25.73 46.81
N LEU A 1052 -6.37 -25.83 46.40
CA LEU A 1052 -5.32 -24.85 46.72
C LEU A 1052 -5.53 -23.47 46.09
N ALA A 1053 -6.44 -23.36 45.11
CA ALA A 1053 -6.78 -22.10 44.48
C ALA A 1053 -8.11 -21.51 45.00
N ASP A 1054 -8.89 -22.30 45.74
CA ASP A 1054 -10.12 -21.87 46.43
C ASP A 1054 -9.84 -21.38 47.86
N SER A 1055 -8.67 -21.74 48.44
CA SER A 1055 -8.08 -21.16 49.66
C SER A 1055 -7.33 -19.86 49.37
#